data_AF-A0A8T0DAJ6-F1
#
_entry.id   AF-A0A8T0DAJ6-F1
#
_cell.length_a   1.000
_cell.length_b   1.000
_cell.length_c   1.000
_cell.angle_alpha   90.00
_cell.angle_beta   90.00
_cell.angle_gamma   90.00
#
_symmetry.space_group_name_H-M   'P 1'
#
loop_
_entity.id
_entity.type
_entity.pdbx_description
1 polymer ?
#
loop_
_entity_poly.entity_id
_entity_poly.type
_entity_poly.pdbx_seq_one_letter_code
_entity_poly.pdbx_strand_id
1 'polypeptide(L)'
;MLEKIRSIFSEIAVDQLTDEQLINILLERSISVFAFVDYLLRKFVSTNFLGGRDDDTDIVGSEKLDNAAAAALVCEGEVPFKQAKHLGIFWLCKRTSKRMCEISKTLIVSLNDDTLLNTVVFSCDVANQNPMLSPEEQSLVLLLCELHRLAHPRDELTCEQRLAYITTVLQQAYPASTDNGHSYSSWPIATEALFRRSLIEHSSVRKTERALSQLEELANQFDRPDPPACERGSEYFFLTRMPSVWVLQAEELIRAQLDSGDQSPELYCALGDVTNNRDYYVQAWDVSEHRSARAMRSLAIVHMYIDKDYEKAIECFEKSLSINNLQASLWFTFGCCCLQAKQYAKAENAFRRCVQIDPENFEAWNNCASAAVLGGKRGIALKLLKEACKYNFENWRIWENISIISVDVGCFTDTIQACHRLLDLRGKFSDDQVLAALTLAVTGDVTDQSEQPASRLRPKLLELFGRVTASNPTSAEVWRLYATLLLDEKPALQPVTFQRLSAPKMRSFRRILMLLPELAGSRLFIHRSCMVYCSSWTETFQSSFDLGKLSDPVFVEQTRTNLLARESTLNFDHMLKLYERYRAGDLDVKSSLFNMIKQLPNSTHSLTPVGDPSKFRQLYCHGSKRIADWKLKDAATLATIVPPPTAHSISPYRLCVENHLRLKNTSLAAGPRTYYFGGPLAHLEDALISFTLHRLSEAGFALVSVPDILPEPVIEACGFTTRGRRSQVYKLCPSESDLTYCLSGTAEMGLAGFCAGRTFDSQNSDESTAVGLCAVSRCFRQEAPHQEPPLYRVHQFTKVEMFGLTAPDTSTADAMFDKILKLQISMFADLGLHFRVLEMPTSELGNSAHRKVDIEAWMPGENMYGELNGTACAVPRMMKALLETYQNQDGTITIPEVLRPILTKNELERSHPEIHFKLTS
;
A
#
# COMPACT_ATOMS: atom_id res chain seq x y z
N MET A 1 5.59 -5.99 -49.25
CA MET A 1 6.42 -6.75 -48.28
C MET A 1 5.89 -8.17 -48.12
N LEU A 2 4.62 -8.33 -47.74
CA LEU A 2 3.94 -9.63 -47.65
C LEU A 2 4.09 -10.51 -48.91
N GLU A 3 3.83 -9.97 -50.10
CA GLU A 3 4.01 -10.69 -51.38
C GLU A 3 5.47 -11.09 -51.64
N LYS A 4 6.44 -10.26 -51.24
CA LYS A 4 7.87 -10.57 -51.38
C LYS A 4 8.29 -11.71 -50.47
N ILE A 5 7.77 -11.75 -49.24
CA ILE A 5 8.01 -12.84 -48.30
C ILE A 5 7.34 -14.13 -48.81
N ARG A 6 6.10 -14.06 -49.32
CA ARG A 6 5.41 -15.21 -49.93
C ARG A 6 6.17 -15.78 -51.13
N SER A 7 6.68 -14.92 -52.01
CA SER A 7 7.50 -15.32 -53.17
C SER A 7 8.75 -16.10 -52.76
N ILE A 8 9.38 -15.77 -51.62
CA ILE A 8 10.55 -16.53 -51.11
C ILE A 8 10.16 -17.97 -50.76
N PHE A 9 9.03 -18.17 -50.07
CA PHE A 9 8.56 -19.50 -49.69
C PHE A 9 8.08 -20.34 -50.88
N SER A 10 7.63 -19.70 -51.98
CA SER A 10 7.23 -20.42 -53.20
C SER A 10 8.39 -20.74 -54.15
N GLU A 11 9.48 -19.96 -54.12
CA GLU A 11 10.58 -20.07 -55.07
C GLU A 11 11.80 -20.82 -54.52
N ILE A 12 11.98 -20.87 -53.20
CA ILE A 12 13.21 -21.35 -52.55
C ILE A 12 12.87 -22.34 -51.43
N ALA A 13 13.60 -23.45 -51.36
CA ALA A 13 13.47 -24.43 -50.28
C ALA A 13 14.15 -23.90 -48.99
N VAL A 14 13.42 -23.11 -48.21
CA VAL A 14 13.93 -22.39 -47.03
C VAL A 14 14.44 -23.34 -45.93
N ASP A 15 13.92 -24.56 -45.85
CA ASP A 15 14.38 -25.62 -44.94
C ASP A 15 15.82 -26.07 -45.20
N GLN A 16 16.33 -25.89 -46.43
CA GLN A 16 17.65 -26.37 -46.84
C GLN A 16 18.75 -25.30 -46.82
N LEU A 17 18.40 -24.04 -46.52
CA LEU A 17 19.35 -22.93 -46.49
C LEU A 17 20.12 -22.88 -45.17
N THR A 18 21.39 -22.45 -45.22
CA THR A 18 22.11 -22.00 -44.01
C THR A 18 21.60 -20.62 -43.57
N ASP A 19 21.83 -20.26 -42.31
CA ASP A 19 21.31 -19.00 -41.74
C ASP A 19 21.85 -17.79 -42.51
N GLU A 20 23.11 -17.88 -42.94
CA GLU A 20 23.81 -16.85 -43.69
C GLU A 20 23.29 -16.72 -45.13
N GLN A 21 22.98 -17.84 -45.79
CA GLN A 21 22.35 -17.84 -47.11
C GLN A 21 20.94 -17.23 -47.06
N LEU A 22 20.15 -17.57 -46.04
CA LEU A 22 18.81 -17.03 -45.87
C LEU A 22 18.86 -15.52 -45.60
N ILE A 23 19.75 -15.05 -44.72
CA ILE A 23 19.92 -13.63 -44.43
C ILE A 23 20.34 -12.88 -45.70
N ASN A 24 21.29 -13.39 -46.48
CA ASN A 24 21.72 -12.75 -47.72
C ASN A 24 20.59 -12.66 -48.75
N ILE A 25 19.80 -13.72 -48.94
CA ILE A 25 18.64 -13.71 -49.84
C ILE A 25 17.59 -12.67 -49.40
N LEU A 26 17.35 -12.55 -48.09
CA LEU A 26 16.42 -11.55 -47.55
C LEU A 26 16.92 -10.13 -47.83
N LEU A 27 18.21 -9.87 -47.60
CA LEU A 27 18.84 -8.58 -47.86
C LEU A 27 18.86 -8.23 -49.36
N GLU A 28 19.19 -9.19 -50.23
CA GLU A 28 19.17 -9.03 -51.70
C GLU A 28 17.77 -8.67 -52.21
N ARG A 29 16.71 -9.21 -51.59
CA ARG A 29 15.31 -8.88 -51.90
C ARG A 29 14.79 -7.61 -51.19
N SER A 30 15.67 -6.91 -50.50
CA SER A 30 15.38 -5.72 -49.68
C SER A 30 14.30 -5.98 -48.63
N ILE A 31 14.36 -7.16 -48.00
CA ILE A 31 13.51 -7.55 -46.87
C ILE A 31 14.40 -7.54 -45.63
N SER A 32 14.08 -6.71 -44.63
CA SER A 32 14.82 -6.76 -43.39
C SER A 32 14.57 -8.10 -42.68
N VAL A 33 15.63 -8.69 -42.13
CA VAL A 33 15.55 -9.96 -41.41
C VAL A 33 14.58 -9.85 -40.23
N PHE A 34 14.51 -8.67 -39.59
CA PHE A 34 13.52 -8.38 -38.55
C PHE A 34 12.07 -8.36 -39.06
N ALA A 35 11.79 -7.75 -40.20
CA ALA A 35 10.43 -7.74 -40.76
C ALA A 35 10.00 -9.14 -41.23
N PHE A 36 10.96 -9.95 -41.68
CA PHE A 36 10.73 -11.35 -42.00
C PHE A 36 10.36 -12.16 -40.75
N VAL A 37 11.13 -12.03 -39.66
CA VAL A 37 10.85 -12.73 -38.39
C VAL A 37 9.53 -12.26 -37.76
N ASP A 38 9.26 -10.95 -37.71
CA ASP A 38 8.03 -10.38 -37.15
C ASP A 38 6.79 -10.87 -37.91
N TYR A 39 6.85 -10.88 -39.24
CA TYR A 39 5.74 -11.37 -40.07
C TYR A 39 5.41 -12.84 -39.78
N LEU A 40 6.44 -13.70 -39.76
CA LEU A 40 6.30 -15.12 -39.53
C LEU A 40 5.77 -15.43 -38.11
N LEU A 41 6.27 -14.71 -37.10
CA LEU A 41 5.84 -14.88 -35.73
C LEU A 41 4.38 -14.45 -35.52
N ARG A 42 3.97 -13.31 -36.10
CA ARG A 42 2.56 -12.87 -36.07
C ARG A 42 1.62 -13.87 -36.69
N LYS A 43 2.02 -14.50 -37.81
CA LYS A 43 1.21 -15.53 -38.47
C LYS A 43 1.12 -16.80 -37.62
N PHE A 44 2.23 -17.23 -37.00
CA PHE A 44 2.20 -18.36 -36.08
C PHE A 44 1.26 -18.10 -34.88
N VAL A 45 1.32 -16.90 -34.30
CA VAL A 45 0.50 -16.52 -33.15
C VAL A 45 -0.98 -16.44 -33.50
N SER A 46 -1.32 -15.83 -34.65
CA SER A 46 -2.71 -15.67 -35.06
C SER A 46 -3.38 -17.01 -35.36
N THR A 47 -2.67 -17.95 -35.99
CA THR A 47 -3.19 -19.28 -36.29
C THR A 47 -3.38 -20.14 -35.03
N ASN A 48 -2.46 -20.06 -34.06
CA ASN A 48 -2.49 -21.00 -32.92
C ASN A 48 -3.17 -20.48 -31.66
N PHE A 49 -3.23 -19.16 -31.44
CA PHE A 49 -3.71 -18.59 -30.17
C PHE A 49 -4.89 -17.63 -30.31
N LEU A 50 -5.13 -17.10 -31.51
CA LEU A 50 -6.18 -16.08 -31.73
C LEU A 50 -7.36 -16.59 -32.57
N GLY A 51 -7.44 -17.90 -32.83
CA GLY A 51 -8.60 -18.54 -33.49
C GLY A 51 -8.76 -18.21 -34.98
N GLY A 52 -7.66 -17.98 -35.71
CA GLY A 52 -7.69 -17.71 -37.14
C GLY A 52 -8.38 -18.82 -37.96
N ARG A 53 -9.06 -18.46 -39.06
CA ARG A 53 -9.73 -19.41 -39.98
C ARG A 53 -8.70 -20.31 -40.67
N ASP A 54 -9.03 -21.60 -40.83
CA ASP A 54 -8.13 -22.63 -41.39
C ASP A 54 -7.75 -22.42 -42.86
N ASP A 55 -8.50 -21.62 -43.61
CA ASP A 55 -8.31 -21.45 -45.07
C ASP A 55 -7.19 -20.46 -45.46
N ASP A 56 -6.50 -19.88 -44.48
CA ASP A 56 -5.55 -18.79 -44.70
C ASP A 56 -4.09 -19.29 -44.82
N THR A 57 -3.90 -20.45 -45.48
CA THR A 57 -2.58 -21.06 -45.75
C THR A 57 -1.89 -20.34 -46.92
N ASP A 58 -1.45 -19.12 -46.66
CA ASP A 58 -0.74 -18.28 -47.63
C ASP A 58 0.77 -18.57 -47.72
N ILE A 59 1.29 -19.55 -46.98
CA ILE A 59 2.70 -19.96 -47.00
C ILE A 59 2.78 -21.36 -47.61
N VAL A 60 3.02 -21.40 -48.92
CA VAL A 60 3.19 -22.63 -49.72
C VAL A 60 4.41 -23.41 -49.19
N GLY A 61 4.26 -24.70 -48.91
CA GLY A 61 5.36 -25.60 -48.52
C GLY A 61 5.57 -25.84 -47.01
N SER A 62 4.65 -25.39 -46.14
CA SER A 62 4.78 -25.49 -44.67
C SER A 62 4.96 -26.91 -44.13
N GLU A 63 4.42 -27.95 -44.77
CA GLU A 63 4.57 -29.35 -44.32
C GLU A 63 6.04 -29.81 -44.27
N LYS A 64 6.89 -29.39 -45.22
CA LYS A 64 8.32 -29.76 -45.22
C LYS A 64 9.08 -29.06 -44.08
N LEU A 65 8.75 -27.79 -43.86
CA LEU A 65 9.31 -26.97 -42.78
C LEU A 65 8.90 -27.50 -41.40
N ASP A 66 7.64 -27.93 -41.27
CA ASP A 66 7.08 -28.52 -40.06
C ASP A 66 7.74 -29.87 -39.74
N ASN A 67 8.01 -30.70 -40.74
CA ASN A 67 8.75 -31.96 -40.56
C ASN A 67 10.21 -31.74 -40.13
N ALA A 68 10.91 -30.76 -40.71
CA ALA A 68 12.28 -30.42 -40.29
C ALA A 68 12.32 -29.86 -38.86
N ALA A 69 11.33 -29.02 -38.50
CA ALA A 69 11.19 -28.48 -37.16
C ALA A 69 10.80 -29.54 -36.13
N ALA A 70 9.96 -30.50 -36.49
CA ALA A 70 9.62 -31.64 -35.62
C ALA A 70 10.86 -32.46 -35.24
N ALA A 71 11.82 -32.63 -36.15
CA ALA A 71 13.09 -33.28 -35.83
C ALA A 71 14.01 -32.44 -34.93
N ALA A 72 14.01 -31.11 -35.11
CA ALA A 72 14.92 -30.19 -34.42
C ALA A 72 14.40 -29.63 -33.07
N LEU A 73 13.09 -29.71 -32.80
CA LEU A 73 12.44 -29.19 -31.58
C LEU A 73 12.12 -30.28 -30.55
N VAL A 74 12.43 -31.56 -30.82
CA VAL A 74 12.29 -32.64 -29.84
C VAL A 74 13.49 -32.64 -28.90
N CYS A 75 13.23 -32.43 -27.61
CA CYS A 75 14.20 -32.63 -26.52
C CYS A 75 13.60 -33.59 -25.49
N GLU A 76 14.41 -34.52 -24.97
CA GLU A 76 14.10 -35.36 -23.79
C GLU A 76 12.74 -36.08 -23.80
N GLY A 77 12.35 -36.63 -24.96
CA GLY A 77 11.13 -37.46 -25.05
C GLY A 77 9.81 -36.69 -25.04
N GLU A 78 9.83 -35.36 -24.99
CA GLU A 78 8.64 -34.53 -25.21
C GLU A 78 8.48 -34.20 -26.69
N VAL A 79 7.27 -34.45 -27.21
CA VAL A 79 6.88 -34.12 -28.58
C VAL A 79 6.19 -32.75 -28.56
N PRO A 80 6.52 -31.82 -29.47
CA PRO A 80 5.80 -30.55 -29.57
C PRO A 80 4.27 -30.77 -29.67
N PHE A 81 3.49 -29.88 -29.05
CA PHE A 81 2.02 -29.98 -28.95
C PHE A 81 1.37 -30.46 -30.26
N LYS A 82 0.73 -31.65 -30.23
CA LYS A 82 0.06 -32.25 -31.41
C LYS A 82 -0.99 -31.37 -32.08
N GLN A 83 -1.44 -30.31 -31.41
CA GLN A 83 -2.50 -29.40 -31.87
C GLN A 83 -1.95 -28.08 -32.43
N ALA A 84 -0.64 -27.80 -32.28
CA ALA A 84 -0.03 -26.59 -32.82
C ALA A 84 0.23 -26.75 -34.33
N LYS A 85 -0.35 -25.86 -35.13
CA LYS A 85 -0.20 -25.82 -36.59
C LYS A 85 1.00 -24.94 -36.98
N HIS A 86 1.70 -25.30 -38.06
CA HIS A 86 2.83 -24.54 -38.64
C HIS A 86 4.06 -24.33 -37.73
N LEU A 87 4.48 -25.41 -37.06
CA LEU A 87 5.62 -25.41 -36.12
C LEU A 87 6.97 -25.02 -36.76
N GLY A 88 7.12 -25.27 -38.07
CA GLY A 88 8.26 -24.92 -38.89
C GLY A 88 8.52 -23.42 -38.97
N ILE A 89 7.45 -22.63 -38.97
CA ILE A 89 7.55 -21.16 -39.00
C ILE A 89 8.20 -20.65 -37.72
N PHE A 90 7.75 -21.18 -36.57
CA PHE A 90 8.30 -20.83 -35.27
C PHE A 90 9.78 -21.24 -35.14
N TRP A 91 10.12 -22.44 -35.61
CA TRP A 91 11.51 -22.91 -35.65
C TRP A 91 12.42 -22.00 -36.49
N LEU A 92 11.95 -21.57 -37.66
CA LEU A 92 12.71 -20.68 -38.55
C LEU A 92 12.94 -19.29 -37.93
N CYS A 93 11.94 -18.73 -37.24
CA CYS A 93 12.09 -17.50 -36.46
C CYS A 93 13.19 -17.64 -35.41
N LYS A 94 13.14 -18.69 -34.60
CA LYS A 94 14.13 -18.94 -33.52
C LYS A 94 15.55 -19.08 -34.07
N ARG A 95 15.71 -19.85 -35.15
CA ARG A 95 17.00 -20.09 -35.81
C ARG A 95 17.60 -18.80 -36.36
N THR A 96 16.80 -18.02 -37.09
CA THR A 96 17.24 -16.75 -37.68
C THR A 96 17.58 -15.69 -36.62
N SER A 97 16.79 -15.60 -35.55
CA SER A 97 17.05 -14.69 -34.43
C SER A 97 18.34 -15.02 -33.67
N LYS A 98 18.67 -16.30 -33.48
CA LYS A 98 19.90 -16.72 -32.79
C LYS A 98 21.16 -16.29 -33.57
N ARG A 99 21.17 -16.45 -34.89
CA ARG A 99 22.32 -16.05 -35.72
C ARG A 99 22.52 -14.54 -35.75
N MET A 100 21.45 -13.76 -35.69
CA MET A 100 21.52 -12.30 -35.59
C MET A 100 22.24 -11.84 -34.29
N CYS A 101 22.09 -12.59 -33.20
CA CYS A 101 22.77 -12.30 -31.94
C CYS A 101 24.28 -12.60 -31.98
N GLU A 102 24.72 -13.58 -32.78
CA GLU A 102 26.13 -13.97 -32.85
C GLU A 102 27.03 -12.98 -33.62
N ILE A 103 26.43 -12.09 -34.42
CA ILE A 103 27.15 -11.21 -35.38
C ILE A 103 27.50 -9.81 -34.80
N SER A 104 26.97 -9.41 -33.64
CA SER A 104 27.13 -8.03 -33.13
C SER A 104 28.14 -7.91 -31.97
N LYS A 105 29.19 -7.07 -32.12
CA LYS A 105 30.14 -6.64 -31.05
C LYS A 105 30.39 -5.11 -31.07
N THR A 106 30.18 -4.51 -29.89
CA THR A 106 30.73 -3.25 -29.29
C THR A 106 30.37 -1.84 -29.82
N LEU A 107 30.07 -0.92 -28.88
CA LEU A 107 29.92 0.54 -29.08
C LEU A 107 30.44 1.35 -27.86
N ILE A 108 31.22 2.41 -28.12
CA ILE A 108 31.74 3.43 -27.16
C ILE A 108 31.55 4.82 -27.82
N VAL A 109 31.14 5.85 -27.05
CA VAL A 109 31.24 7.27 -27.47
C VAL A 109 31.89 8.09 -26.34
N SER A 110 32.93 8.88 -26.66
CA SER A 110 33.63 9.75 -25.71
C SER A 110 33.13 11.20 -25.76
N LEU A 111 32.95 11.83 -24.59
CA LEU A 111 32.57 13.24 -24.47
C LEU A 111 33.84 14.10 -24.23
N ASN A 112 34.17 14.98 -25.18
CA ASN A 112 35.28 15.93 -25.08
C ASN A 112 34.72 17.34 -24.81
N ASP A 113 34.83 17.82 -23.57
CA ASP A 113 34.52 19.20 -23.19
C ASP A 113 35.83 19.88 -22.75
N ASP A 114 36.14 21.04 -23.33
CA ASP A 114 37.44 21.73 -23.19
C ASP A 114 37.54 22.62 -21.93
N THR A 115 36.44 22.84 -21.19
CA THR A 115 36.41 23.87 -20.10
C THR A 115 36.06 23.34 -18.71
N LEU A 116 35.59 22.10 -18.60
CA LEU A 116 35.23 21.45 -17.35
C LEU A 116 35.82 20.04 -17.31
N LEU A 117 36.53 19.71 -16.24
CA LEU A 117 37.00 18.34 -16.00
C LEU A 117 35.79 17.41 -15.89
N ASN A 118 35.63 16.48 -16.86
CA ASN A 118 34.61 15.43 -16.82
C ASN A 118 34.76 14.51 -15.60
N THR A 119 35.98 14.42 -15.05
CA THR A 119 36.32 13.66 -13.85
C THR A 119 37.36 14.43 -13.04
N VAL A 120 37.13 14.58 -11.73
CA VAL A 120 38.14 15.08 -10.79
C VAL A 120 38.87 13.88 -10.24
N VAL A 121 40.16 13.75 -10.56
CA VAL A 121 41.01 12.66 -10.07
C VAL A 121 42.00 13.25 -9.06
N PHE A 122 41.94 12.81 -7.81
CA PHE A 122 42.90 13.21 -6.80
C PHE A 122 44.12 12.28 -6.83
N SER A 123 45.32 12.81 -6.58
CA SER A 123 46.60 12.10 -6.72
C SER A 123 46.78 10.90 -5.77
N CYS A 124 45.85 10.68 -4.84
CA CYS A 124 45.79 9.56 -3.91
C CYS A 124 44.82 8.42 -4.32
N ASP A 125 44.12 8.54 -5.46
CA ASP A 125 43.00 7.67 -5.85
C ASP A 125 43.37 6.33 -6.53
N VAL A 126 44.60 5.81 -6.38
CA VAL A 126 44.89 4.44 -6.85
C VAL A 126 44.14 3.37 -6.01
N ALA A 127 43.60 3.76 -4.85
CA ALA A 127 42.84 2.89 -3.95
C ALA A 127 41.30 3.04 -4.03
N ASN A 128 40.77 4.02 -4.75
CA ASN A 128 39.33 4.24 -4.94
C ASN A 128 38.89 3.77 -6.34
N GLN A 129 39.02 2.48 -6.60
CA GLN A 129 38.25 1.91 -7.69
C GLN A 129 36.79 1.90 -7.25
N ASN A 130 35.93 2.69 -7.91
CA ASN A 130 34.49 2.60 -7.70
C ASN A 130 34.09 1.12 -7.84
N PRO A 131 33.45 0.52 -6.82
CA PRO A 131 33.06 -0.88 -6.91
C PRO A 131 32.17 -1.07 -8.12
N MET A 132 32.37 -2.16 -8.85
CA MET A 132 31.48 -2.54 -9.94
C MET A 132 30.10 -2.84 -9.34
N LEU A 133 29.08 -2.13 -9.79
CA LEU A 133 27.72 -2.28 -9.28
C LEU A 133 26.92 -3.19 -10.21
N SER A 134 26.14 -4.11 -9.66
CA SER A 134 25.16 -4.87 -10.44
C SER A 134 24.05 -3.95 -10.98
N PRO A 135 23.32 -4.30 -12.05
CA PRO A 135 22.16 -3.53 -12.49
C PRO A 135 21.11 -3.31 -11.40
N GLU A 136 20.88 -4.28 -10.50
CA GLU A 136 19.99 -4.14 -9.34
C GLU A 136 20.51 -3.05 -8.38
N GLU A 137 21.80 -3.06 -8.06
CA GLU A 137 22.43 -2.06 -7.20
C GLU A 137 22.40 -0.67 -7.84
N GLN A 138 22.62 -0.58 -9.15
CA GLN A 138 22.49 0.68 -9.89
C GLN A 138 21.05 1.22 -9.87
N SER A 139 20.04 0.34 -10.00
CA SER A 139 18.63 0.72 -9.88
C SER A 139 18.31 1.22 -8.46
N LEU A 140 18.88 0.59 -7.43
CA LEU A 140 18.76 1.01 -6.05
C LEU A 140 19.42 2.38 -5.82
N VAL A 141 20.57 2.65 -6.45
CA VAL A 141 21.24 3.96 -6.41
C VAL A 141 20.37 5.05 -7.04
N LEU A 142 19.70 4.78 -8.17
CA LEU A 142 18.74 5.71 -8.77
C LEU A 142 17.49 5.91 -7.89
N LEU A 143 17.02 4.86 -7.21
CA LEU A 143 15.93 4.96 -6.23
C LEU A 143 16.34 5.82 -5.03
N LEU A 144 17.54 5.63 -4.49
CA LEU A 144 18.10 6.45 -3.41
C LEU A 144 18.24 7.91 -3.83
N CYS A 145 18.67 8.18 -5.06
CA CYS A 145 18.69 9.53 -5.62
C CYS A 145 17.30 10.19 -5.66
N GLU A 146 16.24 9.41 -5.95
CA GLU A 146 14.86 9.92 -5.94
C GLU A 146 14.31 10.10 -4.52
N LEU A 147 14.59 9.18 -3.61
CA LEU A 147 14.24 9.33 -2.20
C LEU A 147 14.95 10.55 -1.59
N HIS A 148 16.21 10.80 -1.96
CA HIS A 148 16.95 11.99 -1.56
C HIS A 148 16.26 13.27 -2.05
N ARG A 149 15.78 13.28 -3.31
CA ARG A 149 15.00 14.39 -3.88
C ARG A 149 13.68 14.62 -3.15
N LEU A 150 13.00 13.56 -2.71
CA LEU A 150 11.72 13.65 -2.00
C LEU A 150 11.88 14.05 -0.54
N ALA A 151 12.99 13.68 0.10
CA ALA A 151 13.26 13.91 1.51
C ALA A 151 13.85 15.31 1.82
N HIS A 152 14.42 15.99 0.81
CA HIS A 152 15.11 17.26 1.00
C HIS A 152 14.46 18.42 0.24
N PRO A 153 14.61 19.67 0.72
CA PRO A 153 14.20 20.87 0.00
C PRO A 153 14.86 20.95 -1.39
N ARG A 154 14.20 21.63 -2.34
CA ARG A 154 14.80 21.91 -3.65
C ARG A 154 15.81 23.06 -3.51
N ASP A 155 17.07 22.73 -3.32
CA ASP A 155 18.19 23.67 -3.32
C ASP A 155 19.39 23.17 -4.14
N GLU A 156 20.35 24.05 -4.42
CA GLU A 156 21.54 23.73 -5.25
C GLU A 156 22.40 22.62 -4.62
N LEU A 157 22.49 22.59 -3.29
CA LEU A 157 23.25 21.58 -2.56
C LEU A 157 22.64 20.18 -2.77
N THR A 158 21.31 20.08 -2.71
CA THR A 158 20.58 18.84 -2.97
C THR A 158 20.75 18.39 -4.42
N CYS A 159 20.82 19.32 -5.38
CA CYS A 159 21.12 19.01 -6.78
C CYS A 159 22.54 18.44 -6.96
N GLU A 160 23.56 19.04 -6.35
CA GLU A 160 24.94 18.53 -6.42
C GLU A 160 25.09 17.16 -5.73
N GLN A 161 24.42 16.94 -4.59
CA GLN A 161 24.37 15.63 -3.93
C GLN A 161 23.70 14.57 -4.82
N ARG A 162 22.61 14.92 -5.52
CA ARG A 162 21.93 14.03 -6.47
C ARG A 162 22.80 13.70 -7.68
N LEU A 163 23.58 14.66 -8.17
CA LEU A 163 24.53 14.44 -9.26
C LEU A 163 25.58 13.41 -8.89
N ALA A 164 26.00 13.29 -7.63
CA ALA A 164 26.95 12.26 -7.19
C ALA A 164 26.40 10.84 -7.42
N TYR A 165 25.14 10.58 -7.03
CA TYR A 165 24.48 9.27 -7.27
C TYR A 165 24.33 8.98 -8.76
N ILE A 166 23.90 9.97 -9.55
CA ILE A 166 23.70 9.82 -11.00
C ILE A 166 25.02 9.59 -11.72
N THR A 167 26.07 10.32 -11.34
CA THR A 167 27.42 10.18 -11.89
C THR A 167 27.99 8.79 -11.60
N THR A 168 27.74 8.26 -10.41
CA THR A 168 28.16 6.89 -10.04
C THR A 168 27.57 5.85 -10.99
N VAL A 169 26.27 5.94 -11.31
CA VAL A 169 25.60 5.01 -12.25
C VAL A 169 26.09 5.23 -13.68
N LEU A 170 26.24 6.47 -14.11
CA LEU A 170 26.71 6.80 -15.46
C LEU A 170 28.16 6.35 -15.71
N GLN A 171 29.02 6.31 -14.68
CA GLN A 171 30.37 5.77 -14.79
C GLN A 171 30.40 4.25 -14.99
N GLN A 172 29.38 3.52 -14.50
CA GLN A 172 29.22 2.08 -14.73
C GLN A 172 28.64 1.79 -16.13
N ALA A 173 27.75 2.67 -16.61
CA ALA A 173 27.16 2.61 -17.94
C ALA A 173 28.12 3.04 -19.05
N TYR A 174 28.98 4.02 -18.77
CA TYR A 174 29.89 4.66 -19.74
C TYR A 174 31.31 4.86 -19.13
N PRO A 175 32.09 3.78 -18.92
CA PRO A 175 33.43 3.87 -18.33
C PRO A 175 34.43 4.60 -19.25
N ALA A 176 35.34 5.37 -18.65
CA ALA A 176 36.24 6.29 -19.36
C ALA A 176 37.49 5.64 -19.99
N SER A 177 37.78 4.36 -19.71
CA SER A 177 39.02 3.66 -20.11
C SER A 177 38.78 2.50 -21.08
N THR A 178 39.54 2.49 -22.17
CA THR A 178 39.45 1.64 -23.38
C THR A 178 39.77 0.15 -23.22
N ASP A 179 39.90 -0.39 -22.02
CA ASP A 179 40.24 -1.80 -21.83
C ASP A 179 38.97 -2.63 -21.59
N ASN A 180 38.51 -3.25 -22.69
CA ASN A 180 37.33 -4.12 -22.83
C ASN A 180 35.99 -3.40 -22.63
N GLY A 181 35.46 -2.82 -23.71
CA GLY A 181 34.20 -2.05 -23.78
C GLY A 181 32.91 -2.79 -23.46
N HIS A 182 32.83 -3.40 -22.28
CA HIS A 182 31.61 -3.95 -21.70
C HIS A 182 31.00 -2.91 -20.75
N SER A 183 29.84 -2.39 -21.12
CA SER A 183 28.97 -1.66 -20.17
C SER A 183 28.53 -2.64 -19.08
N TYR A 184 28.62 -2.20 -17.82
CA TYR A 184 28.13 -2.97 -16.67
C TYR A 184 26.72 -2.55 -16.26
N SER A 185 26.07 -1.71 -17.06
CA SER A 185 24.71 -1.22 -16.85
C SER A 185 23.74 -1.78 -17.87
N SER A 186 22.46 -1.86 -17.50
CA SER A 186 21.40 -2.18 -18.46
C SER A 186 20.92 -0.91 -19.16
N TRP A 187 20.44 -1.06 -20.39
CA TRP A 187 19.97 0.06 -21.20
C TRP A 187 18.92 0.92 -20.48
N PRO A 188 17.90 0.36 -19.80
CA PRO A 188 16.92 1.19 -19.09
C PRO A 188 17.50 2.02 -17.95
N ILE A 189 18.48 1.48 -17.23
CA ILE A 189 19.12 2.15 -16.11
C ILE A 189 20.03 3.29 -16.60
N ALA A 190 20.81 3.04 -17.65
CA ALA A 190 21.65 4.04 -18.28
C ALA A 190 20.82 5.20 -18.85
N THR A 191 19.72 4.89 -19.55
CA THR A 191 18.76 5.86 -20.07
C THR A 191 18.14 6.71 -18.96
N GLU A 192 17.67 6.10 -17.87
CA GLU A 192 17.11 6.84 -16.74
C GLU A 192 18.14 7.73 -16.04
N ALA A 193 19.35 7.23 -15.80
CA ALA A 193 20.42 7.99 -15.17
C ALA A 193 20.80 9.23 -16.00
N LEU A 194 20.93 9.06 -17.31
CA LEU A 194 21.26 10.14 -18.24
C LEU A 194 20.14 11.18 -18.32
N PHE A 195 18.88 10.74 -18.34
CA PHE A 195 17.72 11.64 -18.29
C PHE A 195 17.65 12.42 -16.99
N ARG A 196 17.92 11.78 -15.84
CA ARG A 196 17.96 12.48 -14.55
C ARG A 196 19.11 13.49 -14.48
N ARG A 197 20.25 13.22 -15.13
CA ARG A 197 21.36 14.17 -15.23
C ARG A 197 20.96 15.41 -16.02
N SER A 198 20.35 15.24 -17.20
CA SER A 198 19.93 16.37 -18.03
C SER A 198 18.92 17.25 -17.29
N LEU A 199 17.99 16.65 -16.53
CA LEU A 199 17.04 17.38 -15.68
C LEU A 199 17.68 18.17 -14.54
N ILE A 200 18.87 17.80 -14.05
CA ILE A 200 19.56 18.60 -13.01
C ILE A 200 20.44 19.67 -13.66
N GLU A 201 21.09 19.34 -14.77
CA GLU A 201 22.06 20.22 -15.42
C GLU A 201 21.40 21.39 -16.17
N HIS A 202 20.13 21.25 -16.58
CA HIS A 202 19.42 22.26 -17.38
C HIS A 202 19.38 23.65 -16.75
N SER A 203 19.33 23.75 -15.42
CA SER A 203 19.23 25.03 -14.70
C SER A 203 20.56 25.80 -14.64
N SER A 204 21.66 25.18 -15.06
CA SER A 204 22.99 25.79 -15.02
C SER A 204 23.37 26.36 -16.38
N VAL A 205 23.57 27.68 -16.46
CA VAL A 205 23.99 28.40 -17.69
C VAL A 205 25.21 27.77 -18.38
N ARG A 206 26.11 27.12 -17.61
CA ARG A 206 27.31 26.46 -18.13
C ARG A 206 27.11 25.01 -18.56
N LYS A 207 26.02 24.36 -18.13
CA LYS A 207 25.72 22.94 -18.40
C LYS A 207 24.46 22.77 -19.27
N THR A 208 23.71 23.84 -19.58
CA THR A 208 22.47 23.78 -20.37
C THR A 208 22.69 23.19 -21.77
N GLU A 209 23.74 23.59 -22.49
CA GLU A 209 24.06 23.02 -23.81
C GLU A 209 24.32 21.50 -23.71
N ARG A 210 25.08 21.09 -22.69
CA ARG A 210 25.32 19.67 -22.40
C ARG A 210 24.04 18.92 -22.04
N ALA A 211 23.14 19.52 -21.27
CA ALA A 211 21.85 18.93 -20.93
C ALA A 211 20.96 18.74 -22.18
N LEU A 212 20.98 19.69 -23.11
CA LEU A 212 20.28 19.60 -24.40
C LEU A 212 20.86 18.49 -25.28
N SER A 213 22.19 18.43 -25.44
CA SER A 213 22.82 17.33 -26.21
C SER A 213 22.56 15.95 -25.59
N GLN A 214 22.46 15.86 -24.25
CA GLN A 214 22.06 14.61 -23.58
C GLN A 214 20.59 14.25 -23.88
N LEU A 215 19.68 15.21 -23.93
CA LEU A 215 18.27 14.97 -24.29
C LEU A 215 18.13 14.57 -25.76
N GLU A 216 18.85 15.22 -26.67
CA GLU A 216 18.91 14.87 -28.10
C GLU A 216 19.44 13.44 -28.29
N GLU A 217 20.52 13.08 -27.60
CA GLU A 217 21.07 11.73 -27.60
C GLU A 217 20.06 10.70 -27.04
N LEU A 218 19.35 11.05 -25.96
CA LEU A 218 18.30 10.23 -25.36
C LEU A 218 17.08 10.06 -26.27
N ALA A 219 16.78 11.02 -27.14
CA ALA A 219 15.74 10.90 -28.15
C ALA A 219 16.21 10.00 -29.30
N ASN A 220 17.42 10.24 -29.81
CA ASN A 220 18.00 9.54 -30.95
C ASN A 220 18.34 8.07 -30.67
N GLN A 221 18.66 7.69 -29.43
CA GLN A 221 18.99 6.30 -29.09
C GLN A 221 17.83 5.31 -29.34
N PHE A 222 16.57 5.75 -29.35
CA PHE A 222 15.41 4.88 -29.58
C PHE A 222 15.37 4.36 -31.01
N ASP A 223 15.88 5.13 -31.98
CA ASP A 223 15.95 4.77 -33.40
C ASP A 223 17.18 3.92 -33.76
N ARG A 224 18.12 3.76 -32.82
CA ARG A 224 19.29 2.90 -33.03
C ARG A 224 18.87 1.43 -33.02
N PRO A 225 19.58 0.53 -33.73
CA PRO A 225 19.33 -0.90 -33.67
C PRO A 225 19.97 -1.60 -32.45
N ASP A 226 20.82 -0.89 -31.71
CA ASP A 226 21.60 -1.39 -30.56
C ASP A 226 21.24 -0.59 -29.28
N PRO A 227 21.10 -1.22 -28.10
CA PRO A 227 20.99 -2.67 -27.88
C PRO A 227 19.67 -3.21 -28.46
N PRO A 228 19.59 -4.51 -28.78
CA PRO A 228 18.41 -5.12 -29.38
C PRO A 228 17.17 -4.96 -28.49
N ALA A 229 15.99 -4.96 -29.09
CA ALA A 229 14.73 -4.70 -28.39
C ALA A 229 14.48 -5.59 -27.16
N CYS A 230 15.02 -6.82 -27.13
CA CYS A 230 14.95 -7.71 -25.99
C CYS A 230 15.73 -7.21 -24.76
N GLU A 231 16.87 -6.53 -24.97
CA GLU A 231 17.66 -5.93 -23.88
C GLU A 231 17.05 -4.60 -23.41
N ARG A 232 16.38 -3.88 -24.31
CA ARG A 232 15.58 -2.69 -23.97
C ARG A 232 14.37 -3.04 -23.11
N GLY A 233 13.77 -4.21 -23.35
CA GLY A 233 12.66 -4.79 -22.58
C GLY A 233 13.11 -5.74 -21.46
N SER A 234 14.37 -5.66 -21.01
CA SER A 234 14.92 -6.50 -19.93
C SER A 234 14.14 -6.36 -18.62
N GLU A 235 14.37 -7.30 -17.68
CA GLU A 235 13.75 -7.32 -16.34
C GLU A 235 13.84 -5.98 -15.58
N TYR A 236 14.86 -5.18 -15.89
CA TYR A 236 15.12 -3.88 -15.26
C TYR A 236 14.24 -2.75 -15.79
N PHE A 237 13.55 -2.92 -16.93
CA PHE A 237 12.65 -1.89 -17.47
C PHE A 237 11.60 -1.48 -16.44
N PHE A 238 11.00 -2.45 -15.74
CA PHE A 238 10.00 -2.21 -14.70
C PHE A 238 10.58 -1.68 -13.37
N LEU A 239 11.90 -1.74 -13.20
CA LEU A 239 12.62 -1.20 -12.04
C LEU A 239 13.07 0.25 -12.26
N THR A 240 12.93 0.76 -13.49
CA THR A 240 13.36 2.10 -13.89
C THR A 240 12.17 3.01 -14.18
N ARG A 241 12.31 4.32 -13.91
CA ARG A 241 11.34 5.35 -14.35
C ARG A 241 11.73 5.92 -15.71
N MET A 242 11.89 5.05 -16.70
CA MET A 242 12.25 5.48 -18.04
C MET A 242 11.19 6.42 -18.62
N PRO A 243 11.57 7.59 -19.16
CA PRO A 243 10.65 8.45 -19.90
C PRO A 243 10.35 7.82 -21.27
N SER A 244 9.11 7.93 -21.76
CA SER A 244 8.80 7.56 -23.15
C SER A 244 9.54 8.49 -24.12
N VAL A 245 9.92 7.99 -25.29
CA VAL A 245 10.54 8.79 -26.37
C VAL A 245 9.77 10.09 -26.67
N TRP A 246 8.44 10.06 -26.63
CA TRP A 246 7.58 11.22 -26.85
C TRP A 246 7.75 12.32 -25.80
N VAL A 247 8.04 11.95 -24.55
CA VAL A 247 8.26 12.88 -23.43
C VAL A 247 9.62 13.55 -23.61
N LEU A 248 10.63 12.78 -24.01
CA LEU A 248 11.98 13.29 -24.29
C LEU A 248 11.98 14.28 -25.46
N GLN A 249 11.45 13.87 -26.61
CA GLN A 249 11.34 14.72 -27.81
C GLN A 249 10.50 15.97 -27.54
N ALA A 250 9.41 15.85 -26.77
CA ALA A 250 8.59 17.00 -26.41
C ALA A 250 9.36 17.98 -25.51
N GLU A 251 10.05 17.50 -24.47
CA GLU A 251 10.82 18.37 -23.59
C GLU A 251 11.94 19.09 -24.35
N GLU A 252 12.72 18.36 -25.15
CA GLU A 252 13.79 18.90 -25.98
C GLU A 252 13.29 19.99 -26.91
N LEU A 253 12.22 19.70 -27.66
CA LEU A 253 11.61 20.65 -28.59
C LEU A 253 11.09 21.91 -27.86
N ILE A 254 10.40 21.74 -26.73
CA ILE A 254 9.87 22.86 -25.94
C ILE A 254 11.01 23.74 -25.43
N ARG A 255 12.10 23.14 -24.94
CA ARG A 255 13.27 23.87 -24.42
C ARG A 255 14.03 24.58 -25.54
N ALA A 256 14.30 23.89 -26.66
CA ALA A 256 14.93 24.51 -27.83
C ALA A 256 14.13 25.73 -28.33
N GLN A 257 12.80 25.64 -28.29
CA GLN A 257 11.93 26.75 -28.65
C GLN A 257 12.00 27.91 -27.64
N LEU A 258 12.01 27.61 -26.33
CA LEU A 258 12.23 28.64 -25.29
C LEU A 258 13.58 29.35 -25.46
N ASP A 259 14.64 28.60 -25.78
CA ASP A 259 16.00 29.12 -25.99
C ASP A 259 16.12 29.93 -27.29
N SER A 260 15.29 29.63 -28.30
CA SER A 260 15.17 30.45 -29.51
C SER A 260 14.55 31.84 -29.27
N GLY A 261 14.08 32.11 -28.04
CA GLY A 261 13.52 33.40 -27.62
C GLY A 261 11.99 33.43 -27.56
N ASP A 262 11.31 32.35 -27.92
CA ASP A 262 9.85 32.21 -27.80
C ASP A 262 9.47 31.86 -26.36
N GLN A 263 9.24 32.88 -25.55
CA GLN A 263 8.91 32.76 -24.13
C GLN A 263 7.39 32.72 -23.92
N SER A 264 6.67 31.92 -24.70
CA SER A 264 5.20 31.88 -24.64
C SER A 264 4.67 31.12 -23.41
N PRO A 265 3.55 31.57 -22.81
CA PRO A 265 2.88 30.89 -21.70
C PRO A 265 2.49 29.43 -22.01
N GLU A 266 2.20 29.12 -23.26
CA GLU A 266 1.84 27.79 -23.74
C GLU A 266 3.00 26.81 -23.62
N LEU A 267 4.21 27.25 -23.96
CA LEU A 267 5.44 26.46 -23.83
C LEU A 267 5.77 26.20 -22.37
N TYR A 268 5.61 27.20 -21.50
CA TYR A 268 5.75 27.00 -20.05
C TYR A 268 4.72 26.03 -19.47
N CYS A 269 3.45 26.10 -19.92
CA CYS A 269 2.45 25.11 -19.52
C CYS A 269 2.81 23.70 -20.04
N ALA A 270 3.23 23.58 -21.29
CA ALA A 270 3.63 22.30 -21.87
C ALA A 270 4.86 21.71 -21.15
N LEU A 271 5.81 22.56 -20.76
CA LEU A 271 6.97 22.16 -19.96
C LEU A 271 6.54 21.70 -18.57
N GLY A 272 5.59 22.40 -17.94
CA GLY A 272 4.97 21.96 -16.69
C GLY A 272 4.30 20.58 -16.81
N ASP A 273 3.58 20.34 -17.90
CA ASP A 273 2.90 19.06 -18.17
C ASP A 273 3.89 17.90 -18.37
N VAL A 274 4.98 18.14 -19.10
CA VAL A 274 6.01 17.14 -19.41
C VAL A 274 6.90 16.83 -18.21
N THR A 275 7.27 17.86 -17.42
CA THR A 275 8.16 17.73 -16.27
C THR A 275 7.44 17.47 -14.94
N ASN A 276 6.11 17.59 -14.93
CA ASN A 276 5.27 17.58 -13.73
C ASN A 276 5.73 18.60 -12.66
N ASN A 277 6.22 19.77 -13.10
CA ASN A 277 6.70 20.82 -12.22
C ASN A 277 5.74 22.03 -12.19
N ARG A 278 5.22 22.32 -10.99
CA ARG A 278 4.25 23.40 -10.78
C ARG A 278 4.79 24.79 -11.03
N ASP A 279 6.09 24.99 -10.86
CA ASP A 279 6.73 26.30 -10.94
C ASP A 279 6.58 26.88 -12.37
N TYR A 280 6.56 26.01 -13.38
CA TYR A 280 6.33 26.44 -14.77
C TYR A 280 4.89 26.89 -15.02
N TYR A 281 3.90 26.40 -14.28
CA TYR A 281 2.53 26.95 -14.38
C TYR A 281 2.44 28.34 -13.76
N VAL A 282 3.18 28.61 -12.68
CA VAL A 282 3.29 29.95 -12.09
C VAL A 282 4.02 30.89 -13.05
N GLN A 283 5.13 30.44 -13.63
CA GLN A 283 5.86 31.21 -14.64
C GLN A 283 5.01 31.48 -15.88
N ALA A 284 4.27 30.49 -16.39
CA ALA A 284 3.31 30.68 -17.48
C ALA A 284 2.24 31.73 -17.13
N TRP A 285 1.78 31.75 -15.88
CA TRP A 285 0.82 32.73 -15.40
C TRP A 285 1.39 34.14 -15.37
N ASP A 286 2.61 34.31 -14.88
CA ASP A 286 3.27 35.61 -14.78
C ASP A 286 3.67 36.16 -16.16
N VAL A 287 4.25 35.32 -17.01
CA VAL A 287 4.62 35.67 -18.39
C VAL A 287 3.40 36.02 -19.23
N SER A 288 2.24 35.42 -18.94
CA SER A 288 0.98 35.77 -19.60
C SER A 288 0.34 37.08 -19.12
N GLU A 289 0.99 37.82 -18.21
CA GLU A 289 0.39 38.95 -17.48
C GLU A 289 -0.96 38.57 -16.85
N HIS A 290 -1.05 37.37 -16.28
CA HIS A 290 -2.26 36.85 -15.63
C HIS A 290 -3.45 36.64 -16.59
N ARG A 291 -3.17 36.24 -17.84
CA ARG A 291 -4.19 35.97 -18.87
C ARG A 291 -4.26 34.51 -19.31
N SER A 292 -3.35 33.65 -18.85
CA SER A 292 -3.36 32.23 -19.24
C SER A 292 -4.36 31.41 -18.42
N ALA A 293 -5.52 31.11 -19.01
CA ALA A 293 -6.50 30.21 -18.40
C ALA A 293 -5.92 28.79 -18.18
N ARG A 294 -5.07 28.30 -19.10
CA ARG A 294 -4.46 26.98 -19.05
C ARG A 294 -3.51 26.83 -17.86
N ALA A 295 -2.70 27.86 -17.59
CA ALA A 295 -1.78 27.87 -16.45
C ALA A 295 -2.53 27.68 -15.13
N MET A 296 -3.55 28.50 -14.89
CA MET A 296 -4.36 28.44 -13.68
C MET A 296 -5.18 27.14 -13.55
N ARG A 297 -5.69 26.60 -14.66
CA ARG A 297 -6.35 25.28 -14.65
C ARG A 297 -5.38 24.19 -14.20
N SER A 298 -4.18 24.16 -14.76
CA SER A 298 -3.20 23.10 -14.50
C SER A 298 -2.68 23.20 -13.06
N LEU A 299 -2.46 24.42 -12.57
CA LEU A 299 -2.14 24.69 -11.17
C LEU A 299 -3.27 24.30 -10.21
N ALA A 300 -4.53 24.55 -10.57
CA ALA A 300 -5.68 24.14 -9.78
C ALA A 300 -5.77 22.61 -9.63
N ILE A 301 -5.52 21.87 -10.72
CA ILE A 301 -5.48 20.40 -10.72
C ILE A 301 -4.37 19.89 -9.79
N VAL A 302 -3.18 20.52 -9.83
CA VAL A 302 -2.07 20.20 -8.92
C VAL A 302 -2.47 20.43 -7.47
N HIS A 303 -3.03 21.60 -7.11
CA HIS A 303 -3.48 21.87 -5.74
C HIS A 303 -4.58 20.91 -5.28
N MET A 304 -5.49 20.52 -6.18
CA MET A 304 -6.60 19.63 -5.86
C MET A 304 -6.15 18.19 -5.60
N TYR A 305 -5.28 17.62 -6.47
CA TYR A 305 -4.92 16.20 -6.39
C TYR A 305 -3.62 15.94 -5.63
N ILE A 306 -2.61 16.80 -5.76
CA ILE A 306 -1.30 16.61 -5.14
C ILE A 306 -1.30 17.20 -3.72
N ASP A 307 -1.63 18.49 -3.59
CA ASP A 307 -1.56 19.18 -2.30
C ASP A 307 -2.79 18.89 -1.41
N LYS A 308 -3.91 18.46 -2.00
CA LYS A 308 -5.23 18.31 -1.36
C LYS A 308 -5.71 19.60 -0.66
N ASP A 309 -5.30 20.75 -1.20
CA ASP A 309 -5.69 22.08 -0.76
C ASP A 309 -6.82 22.59 -1.66
N TYR A 310 -8.06 22.28 -1.28
CA TYR A 310 -9.25 22.57 -2.08
C TYR A 310 -9.53 24.08 -2.18
N GLU A 311 -9.16 24.85 -1.16
CA GLU A 311 -9.34 26.28 -1.08
C GLU A 311 -8.46 27.01 -2.11
N LYS A 312 -7.17 26.65 -2.19
CA LYS A 312 -6.27 27.18 -3.24
C LYS A 312 -6.64 26.68 -4.63
N ALA A 313 -7.08 25.43 -4.74
CA ALA A 313 -7.56 24.90 -6.02
C ALA A 313 -8.79 25.67 -6.53
N ILE A 314 -9.74 25.99 -5.65
CA ILE A 314 -10.92 26.81 -5.97
C ILE A 314 -10.51 28.19 -6.49
N GLU A 315 -9.55 28.86 -5.83
CA GLU A 315 -9.05 30.17 -6.29
C GLU A 315 -8.46 30.08 -7.71
N CYS A 316 -7.65 29.06 -7.97
CA CYS A 316 -7.04 28.86 -9.29
C CYS A 316 -8.08 28.49 -10.36
N PHE A 317 -9.08 27.66 -10.02
CA PHE A 317 -10.20 27.35 -10.92
C PHE A 317 -11.03 28.60 -11.25
N GLU A 318 -11.34 29.44 -10.26
CA GLU A 318 -12.08 30.69 -10.47
C GLU A 318 -11.32 31.64 -11.40
N LYS A 319 -10.00 31.79 -11.20
CA LYS A 319 -9.15 32.59 -12.11
C LYS A 319 -9.16 32.03 -13.53
N SER A 320 -8.99 30.71 -13.70
CA SER A 320 -9.04 30.08 -15.03
C SER A 320 -10.39 30.29 -15.73
N LEU A 321 -11.49 30.08 -15.00
CA LEU A 321 -12.85 30.18 -15.52
C LEU A 321 -13.29 31.63 -15.78
N SER A 322 -12.72 32.62 -15.08
CA SER A 322 -12.95 34.04 -15.38
C SER A 322 -12.35 34.47 -16.72
N ILE A 323 -11.30 33.78 -17.18
CA ILE A 323 -10.64 34.05 -18.47
C ILE A 323 -11.33 33.24 -19.57
N ASN A 324 -11.50 31.93 -19.37
CA ASN A 324 -12.17 31.06 -20.32
C ASN A 324 -13.28 30.26 -19.64
N ASN A 325 -14.52 30.70 -19.88
CA ASN A 325 -15.72 30.11 -19.30
C ASN A 325 -16.34 28.98 -20.15
N LEU A 326 -15.86 28.72 -21.38
CA LEU A 326 -16.39 27.70 -22.28
C LEU A 326 -15.70 26.33 -22.09
N GLN A 327 -15.46 25.95 -20.84
CA GLN A 327 -14.77 24.71 -20.48
C GLN A 327 -15.68 23.81 -19.64
N ALA A 328 -16.56 23.03 -20.28
CA ALA A 328 -17.55 22.18 -19.59
C ALA A 328 -16.90 21.20 -18.59
N SER A 329 -15.82 20.51 -19.00
CA SER A 329 -15.07 19.59 -18.15
C SER A 329 -14.42 20.27 -16.94
N LEU A 330 -14.00 21.53 -17.11
CA LEU A 330 -13.41 22.32 -16.02
C LEU A 330 -14.48 22.77 -15.03
N TRP A 331 -15.64 23.22 -15.50
CA TRP A 331 -16.79 23.52 -14.64
C TRP A 331 -17.23 22.29 -13.83
N PHE A 332 -17.20 21.11 -14.43
CA PHE A 332 -17.46 19.85 -13.72
C PHE A 332 -16.44 19.62 -12.60
N THR A 333 -15.15 19.71 -12.93
CA THR A 333 -14.05 19.48 -11.98
C THR A 333 -14.07 20.51 -10.84
N PHE A 334 -14.32 21.77 -11.16
CA PHE A 334 -14.51 22.86 -10.20
C PHE A 334 -15.72 22.61 -9.29
N GLY A 335 -16.84 22.11 -9.84
CA GLY A 335 -18.01 21.73 -9.08
C GLY A 335 -17.72 20.61 -8.07
N CYS A 336 -16.92 19.61 -8.47
CA CYS A 336 -16.46 18.54 -7.58
C CYS A 336 -15.55 19.08 -6.47
N CYS A 337 -14.61 19.97 -6.81
CA CYS A 337 -13.75 20.65 -5.85
C CYS A 337 -14.57 21.43 -4.80
N CYS A 338 -15.57 22.20 -5.24
CA CYS A 338 -16.48 22.94 -4.36
C CYS A 338 -17.32 22.02 -3.46
N LEU A 339 -17.73 20.84 -3.94
CA LEU A 339 -18.43 19.85 -3.11
C LEU A 339 -17.54 19.34 -1.98
N GLN A 340 -16.26 19.04 -2.27
CA GLN A 340 -15.29 18.60 -1.25
C GLN A 340 -15.01 19.69 -0.21
N ALA A 341 -14.88 20.94 -0.66
CA ALA A 341 -14.77 22.11 0.19
C ALA A 341 -16.09 22.50 0.91
N LYS A 342 -17.18 21.73 0.73
CA LYS A 342 -18.52 21.98 1.28
C LYS A 342 -19.15 23.32 0.89
N GLN A 343 -18.70 23.92 -0.22
CA GLN A 343 -19.26 25.14 -0.80
C GLN A 343 -20.40 24.80 -1.77
N TYR A 344 -21.50 24.27 -1.22
CA TYR A 344 -22.59 23.67 -2.03
C TYR A 344 -23.24 24.64 -3.04
N ALA A 345 -23.36 25.93 -2.68
CA ALA A 345 -23.92 26.94 -3.60
C ALA A 345 -23.00 27.18 -4.82
N LYS A 346 -21.68 27.21 -4.62
CA LYS A 346 -20.72 27.33 -5.73
C LYS A 346 -20.71 26.06 -6.58
N ALA A 347 -20.77 24.88 -5.94
CA ALA A 347 -20.87 23.61 -6.65
C ALA A 347 -22.11 23.53 -7.54
N GLU A 348 -23.30 23.89 -7.01
CA GLU A 348 -24.55 23.91 -7.79
C GLU A 348 -24.42 24.81 -9.02
N ASN A 349 -23.88 26.03 -8.85
CA ASN A 349 -23.66 26.96 -9.95
C ASN A 349 -22.67 26.40 -10.99
N ALA A 350 -21.58 25.78 -10.54
CA ALA A 350 -20.57 25.20 -11.41
C ALA A 350 -21.15 24.06 -12.27
N PHE A 351 -21.87 23.11 -11.67
CA PHE A 351 -22.52 22.05 -12.44
C PHE A 351 -23.63 22.59 -13.35
N ARG A 352 -24.36 23.62 -12.93
CA ARG A 352 -25.34 24.29 -13.80
C ARG A 352 -24.68 24.92 -15.03
N ARG A 353 -23.50 25.52 -14.88
CA ARG A 353 -22.71 26.02 -16.02
C ARG A 353 -22.19 24.89 -16.90
N CYS A 354 -21.75 23.79 -16.30
CA CYS A 354 -21.34 22.59 -17.03
C CYS A 354 -22.46 22.09 -17.96
N VAL A 355 -23.68 21.88 -17.44
CA VAL A 355 -24.81 21.38 -18.25
C VAL A 355 -25.41 22.40 -19.22
N GLN A 356 -25.16 23.70 -19.02
CA GLN A 356 -25.50 24.72 -20.02
C GLN A 356 -24.61 24.63 -21.26
N ILE A 357 -23.35 24.20 -21.08
CA ILE A 357 -22.38 24.03 -22.16
C ILE A 357 -22.50 22.63 -22.76
N ASP A 358 -22.67 21.62 -21.92
CA ASP A 358 -22.77 20.20 -22.27
C ASP A 358 -24.03 19.57 -21.63
N PRO A 359 -25.21 19.71 -22.29
CA PRO A 359 -26.47 19.20 -21.75
C PRO A 359 -26.52 17.68 -21.60
N GLU A 360 -25.72 16.93 -22.38
CA GLU A 360 -25.73 15.46 -22.39
C GLU A 360 -24.99 14.86 -21.18
N ASN A 361 -24.27 15.69 -20.43
CA ASN A 361 -23.53 15.28 -19.25
C ASN A 361 -24.46 14.95 -18.07
N PHE A 362 -24.97 13.72 -18.05
CA PHE A 362 -25.85 13.22 -16.99
C PHE A 362 -25.19 13.23 -15.60
N GLU A 363 -23.85 13.08 -15.52
CA GLU A 363 -23.11 13.12 -14.26
C GLU A 363 -23.15 14.52 -13.64
N ALA A 364 -23.03 15.56 -14.48
CA ALA A 364 -23.13 16.95 -14.06
C ALA A 364 -24.55 17.28 -13.56
N TRP A 365 -25.60 16.79 -14.23
CA TRP A 365 -26.98 16.91 -13.76
C TRP A 365 -27.19 16.22 -12.40
N ASN A 366 -26.66 15.01 -12.24
CA ASN A 366 -26.74 14.26 -10.99
C ASN A 366 -25.99 14.95 -9.83
N ASN A 367 -24.78 15.45 -10.09
CA ASN A 367 -23.98 16.15 -9.08
C ASN A 367 -24.57 17.54 -8.76
N CYS A 368 -25.21 18.20 -9.73
CA CYS A 368 -25.99 19.42 -9.51
C CYS A 368 -27.18 19.16 -8.58
N ALA A 369 -27.94 18.09 -8.81
CA ALA A 369 -29.01 17.67 -7.92
C ALA A 369 -28.49 17.41 -6.50
N SER A 370 -27.31 16.79 -6.41
CA SER A 370 -26.68 16.49 -5.13
C SER A 370 -26.25 17.74 -4.36
N ALA A 371 -25.64 18.71 -5.05
CA ALA A 371 -25.32 20.02 -4.50
C ALA A 371 -26.58 20.75 -4.02
N ALA A 372 -27.68 20.67 -4.77
CA ALA A 372 -28.97 21.27 -4.41
C ALA A 372 -29.58 20.63 -3.15
N VAL A 373 -29.51 19.31 -2.98
CA VAL A 373 -29.96 18.62 -1.75
C VAL A 373 -29.15 19.07 -0.54
N LEU A 374 -27.82 19.09 -0.65
CA LEU A 374 -26.93 19.55 0.42
C LEU A 374 -27.11 21.04 0.75
N GLY A 375 -27.49 21.84 -0.25
CA GLY A 375 -27.90 23.24 -0.09
C GLY A 375 -29.34 23.44 0.41
N GLY A 376 -30.08 22.38 0.74
CA GLY A 376 -31.44 22.44 1.28
C GLY A 376 -32.56 22.61 0.26
N LYS A 377 -32.26 22.60 -1.05
CA LYS A 377 -33.21 22.83 -2.15
C LYS A 377 -33.74 21.52 -2.75
N ARG A 378 -34.36 20.66 -1.93
CA ARG A 378 -34.77 19.30 -2.30
C ARG A 378 -35.73 19.22 -3.49
N GLY A 379 -36.68 20.15 -3.60
CA GLY A 379 -37.65 20.16 -4.71
C GLY A 379 -37.04 20.45 -6.09
N ILE A 380 -35.90 21.15 -6.16
CA ILE A 380 -35.18 21.40 -7.41
C ILE A 380 -34.35 20.15 -7.80
N ALA A 381 -33.79 19.45 -6.81
CA ALA A 381 -32.97 18.27 -7.04
C ALA A 381 -33.71 17.15 -7.79
N LEU A 382 -34.98 16.90 -7.49
CA LEU A 382 -35.77 15.90 -8.21
C LEU A 382 -35.91 16.24 -9.70
N LYS A 383 -36.13 17.52 -10.03
CA LYS A 383 -36.22 17.98 -11.42
C LYS A 383 -34.88 17.75 -12.15
N LEU A 384 -33.77 18.10 -11.51
CA LEU A 384 -32.43 17.91 -12.05
C LEU A 384 -32.10 16.44 -12.31
N LEU A 385 -32.52 15.52 -11.43
CA LEU A 385 -32.34 14.09 -11.64
C LEU A 385 -33.21 13.54 -12.77
N LYS A 386 -34.44 14.04 -12.93
CA LYS A 386 -35.28 13.69 -14.07
C LYS A 386 -34.64 14.14 -15.39
N GLU A 387 -33.99 15.30 -15.43
CA GLU A 387 -33.19 15.71 -16.60
C GLU A 387 -31.99 14.78 -16.81
N ALA A 388 -31.23 14.42 -15.76
CA ALA A 388 -30.13 13.46 -15.86
C ALA A 388 -30.58 12.11 -16.47
N CYS A 389 -31.75 11.64 -16.05
CA CYS A 389 -32.34 10.38 -16.50
C CYS A 389 -32.71 10.38 -17.99
N LYS A 390 -33.09 11.53 -18.58
CA LYS A 390 -33.37 11.63 -20.02
C LYS A 390 -32.14 11.29 -20.88
N TYR A 391 -30.97 11.71 -20.43
CA TYR A 391 -29.71 11.48 -21.14
C TYR A 391 -29.10 10.10 -20.85
N ASN A 392 -29.32 9.54 -19.66
CA ASN A 392 -28.88 8.18 -19.34
C ASN A 392 -29.91 7.40 -18.52
N PHE A 393 -30.88 6.80 -19.23
CA PHE A 393 -32.01 6.09 -18.64
C PHE A 393 -31.64 4.71 -18.05
N GLU A 394 -30.56 4.09 -18.50
CA GLU A 394 -30.12 2.75 -18.06
C GLU A 394 -29.26 2.80 -16.79
N ASN A 395 -28.80 3.98 -16.37
CA ASN A 395 -27.93 4.11 -15.20
C ASN A 395 -28.72 3.97 -13.90
N TRP A 396 -28.55 2.82 -13.24
CA TRP A 396 -29.22 2.51 -11.98
C TRP A 396 -28.95 3.52 -10.86
N ARG A 397 -27.79 4.21 -10.84
CA ARG A 397 -27.44 5.18 -9.80
C ARG A 397 -28.35 6.41 -9.83
N ILE A 398 -28.78 6.83 -11.02
CA ILE A 398 -29.72 7.96 -11.18
C ILE A 398 -31.08 7.57 -10.61
N TRP A 399 -31.55 6.36 -10.90
CA TRP A 399 -32.82 5.84 -10.37
C TRP A 399 -32.80 5.67 -8.86
N GLU A 400 -31.68 5.25 -8.28
CA GLU A 400 -31.51 5.16 -6.82
C GLU A 400 -31.63 6.56 -6.18
N ASN A 401 -30.98 7.57 -6.78
CA ASN A 401 -31.08 8.96 -6.33
C ASN A 401 -32.50 9.52 -6.51
N ILE A 402 -33.19 9.20 -7.60
CA ILE A 402 -34.60 9.58 -7.82
C ILE A 402 -35.49 8.94 -6.75
N SER A 403 -35.31 7.66 -6.45
CA SER A 403 -36.09 6.94 -5.43
C SER A 403 -36.00 7.64 -4.06
N ILE A 404 -34.77 7.93 -3.61
CA ILE A 404 -34.52 8.57 -2.31
C ILE A 404 -35.09 9.99 -2.27
N ILE A 405 -34.82 10.82 -3.28
CA ILE A 405 -35.24 12.23 -3.26
C ILE A 405 -36.76 12.37 -3.50
N SER A 406 -37.36 11.52 -4.32
CA SER A 406 -38.81 11.57 -4.57
C SER A 406 -39.61 11.20 -3.33
N VAL A 407 -39.16 10.23 -2.51
CA VAL A 407 -39.85 9.89 -1.27
C VAL A 407 -39.76 11.03 -0.24
N ASP A 408 -38.59 11.69 -0.16
CA ASP A 408 -38.36 12.85 0.71
C ASP A 408 -39.20 14.08 0.33
N VAL A 409 -39.43 14.29 -0.97
CA VAL A 409 -40.25 15.41 -1.48
C VAL A 409 -41.76 15.09 -1.39
N GLY A 410 -42.13 13.82 -1.21
CA GLY A 410 -43.53 13.38 -1.21
C GLY A 410 -44.09 13.07 -2.60
N CYS A 411 -43.22 12.82 -3.59
CA CYS A 411 -43.59 12.40 -4.95
C CYS A 411 -43.69 10.87 -5.04
N PHE A 412 -44.60 10.25 -4.28
CA PHE A 412 -44.66 8.79 -4.11
C PHE A 412 -44.86 7.99 -5.40
N THR A 413 -45.50 8.59 -6.41
CA THR A 413 -45.67 7.92 -7.72
C THR A 413 -44.34 7.73 -8.43
N ASP A 414 -43.46 8.75 -8.40
CA ASP A 414 -42.12 8.68 -8.99
C ASP A 414 -41.24 7.69 -8.21
N THR A 415 -41.40 7.62 -6.89
CA THR A 415 -40.68 6.68 -6.03
C THR A 415 -40.99 5.22 -6.39
N ILE A 416 -42.27 4.88 -6.55
CA ILE A 416 -42.70 3.53 -6.94
C ILE A 416 -42.15 3.18 -8.33
N GLN A 417 -42.22 4.11 -9.29
CA GLN A 417 -41.65 3.90 -10.63
C GLN A 417 -40.14 3.67 -10.59
N ALA A 418 -39.40 4.47 -9.81
CA ALA A 418 -37.96 4.31 -9.64
C ALA A 418 -37.61 2.94 -9.03
N CYS A 419 -38.37 2.47 -8.04
CA CYS A 419 -38.16 1.15 -7.44
C CYS A 419 -38.39 0.00 -8.44
N HIS A 420 -39.43 0.07 -9.26
CA HIS A 420 -39.65 -0.90 -10.34
C HIS A 420 -38.47 -0.92 -11.32
N ARG A 421 -37.99 0.25 -11.72
CA ARG A 421 -36.88 0.35 -12.66
C ARG A 421 -35.57 -0.17 -12.07
N LEU A 422 -35.32 0.07 -10.79
CA LEU A 422 -34.16 -0.47 -10.07
C LEU A 422 -34.19 -2.00 -9.99
N LEU A 423 -35.37 -2.60 -9.81
CA LEU A 423 -35.54 -4.06 -9.90
C LEU A 423 -35.21 -4.58 -11.30
N ASP A 424 -35.66 -3.91 -12.36
CA ASP A 424 -35.37 -4.30 -13.75
C ASP A 424 -33.86 -4.24 -14.05
N LEU A 425 -33.16 -3.21 -13.56
CA LEU A 425 -31.74 -3.00 -13.85
C LEU A 425 -30.81 -3.88 -13.01
N ARG A 426 -31.13 -4.13 -11.73
CA ARG A 426 -30.22 -4.82 -10.79
C ARG A 426 -30.61 -6.26 -10.48
N GLY A 427 -31.83 -6.68 -10.82
CA GLY A 427 -32.39 -8.00 -10.47
C GLY A 427 -32.71 -8.16 -8.98
N LYS A 428 -31.70 -8.05 -8.10
CA LYS A 428 -31.85 -8.07 -6.64
C LYS A 428 -31.70 -6.65 -6.08
N PHE A 429 -32.83 -5.97 -5.86
CA PHE A 429 -32.87 -4.65 -5.23
C PHE A 429 -33.98 -4.59 -4.18
N SER A 430 -33.65 -4.18 -2.96
CA SER A 430 -34.61 -3.81 -1.92
C SER A 430 -34.10 -2.59 -1.17
N ASP A 431 -34.97 -1.61 -0.98
CA ASP A 431 -34.70 -0.42 -0.18
C ASP A 431 -35.74 -0.34 0.94
N ASP A 432 -35.46 -1.05 2.02
CA ASP A 432 -36.40 -1.26 3.13
C ASP A 432 -36.88 0.08 3.74
N GLN A 433 -36.03 1.12 3.72
CA GLN A 433 -36.38 2.46 4.24
C GLN A 433 -37.34 3.20 3.32
N VAL A 434 -37.11 3.17 2.00
CA VAL A 434 -38.03 3.78 1.02
C VAL A 434 -39.36 3.02 1.01
N LEU A 435 -39.33 1.69 1.08
CA LEU A 435 -40.51 0.86 1.16
C LEU A 435 -41.30 1.11 2.47
N ALA A 436 -40.62 1.29 3.60
CA ALA A 436 -41.26 1.67 4.86
C ALA A 436 -41.92 3.05 4.77
N ALA A 437 -41.22 4.04 4.20
CA ALA A 437 -41.75 5.38 4.02
C ALA A 437 -43.01 5.40 3.13
N LEU A 438 -43.00 4.64 2.02
CA LEU A 438 -44.16 4.47 1.16
C LEU A 438 -45.32 3.77 1.87
N THR A 439 -45.03 2.70 2.62
CA THR A 439 -46.05 1.96 3.38
C THR A 439 -46.72 2.88 4.39
N LEU A 440 -45.93 3.62 5.18
CA LEU A 440 -46.43 4.59 6.15
C LEU A 440 -47.26 5.70 5.48
N ALA A 441 -46.80 6.23 4.33
CA ALA A 441 -47.54 7.26 3.59
C ALA A 441 -48.92 6.74 3.15
N VAL A 442 -49.00 5.52 2.63
CA VAL A 442 -50.24 4.90 2.13
C VAL A 442 -51.18 4.51 3.27
N THR A 443 -50.69 3.87 4.35
CA THR A 443 -51.53 3.46 5.49
C THR A 443 -51.95 4.63 6.38
N GLY A 444 -51.10 5.67 6.46
CA GLY A 444 -51.36 6.90 7.19
C GLY A 444 -52.11 7.97 6.37
N ASP A 445 -52.41 7.69 5.11
CA ASP A 445 -53.07 8.57 4.13
C ASP A 445 -52.47 9.98 4.04
N VAL A 446 -51.13 10.03 3.97
CA VAL A 446 -50.38 11.28 3.81
C VAL A 446 -50.67 11.87 2.41
N THR A 447 -50.88 13.18 2.32
CA THR A 447 -51.05 13.87 1.04
C THR A 447 -49.71 14.00 0.30
N ASP A 448 -49.71 13.72 -1.01
CA ASP A 448 -48.54 13.93 -1.87
C ASP A 448 -48.31 15.42 -2.20
N GLN A 449 -47.26 15.73 -2.98
CA GLN A 449 -46.94 17.11 -3.40
C GLN A 449 -48.10 17.80 -4.16
N SER A 450 -49.02 17.04 -4.77
CA SER A 450 -50.18 17.54 -5.51
C SER A 450 -51.47 17.51 -4.67
N GLU A 451 -51.33 17.42 -3.34
CA GLU A 451 -52.43 17.36 -2.36
C GLU A 451 -53.36 16.15 -2.54
N GLN A 452 -52.91 15.09 -3.22
CA GLN A 452 -53.68 13.86 -3.39
C GLN A 452 -53.37 12.87 -2.28
N PRO A 453 -54.37 12.15 -1.73
CA PRO A 453 -54.17 11.16 -0.68
C PRO A 453 -53.33 9.97 -1.19
N ALA A 454 -52.30 9.57 -0.44
CA ALA A 454 -51.43 8.45 -0.82
C ALA A 454 -52.14 7.09 -0.82
N SER A 455 -53.26 6.94 -0.11
CA SER A 455 -54.08 5.72 -0.13
C SER A 455 -54.44 5.24 -1.55
N ARG A 456 -54.58 6.18 -2.51
CA ARG A 456 -54.81 5.88 -3.93
C ARG A 456 -53.72 5.00 -4.58
N LEU A 457 -52.51 5.03 -4.03
CA LEU A 457 -51.35 4.30 -4.56
C LEU A 457 -51.22 2.88 -3.98
N ARG A 458 -52.10 2.48 -3.06
CA ARG A 458 -52.11 1.13 -2.45
C ARG A 458 -52.03 0.01 -3.49
N PRO A 459 -52.82 -0.02 -4.58
CA PRO A 459 -52.73 -1.10 -5.57
C PRO A 459 -51.34 -1.19 -6.23
N LYS A 460 -50.74 -0.05 -6.56
CA LYS A 460 -49.41 0.02 -7.19
C LYS A 460 -48.30 -0.38 -6.22
N LEU A 461 -48.44 -0.03 -4.94
CA LEU A 461 -47.48 -0.41 -3.91
C LEU A 461 -47.55 -1.92 -3.61
N LEU A 462 -48.75 -2.52 -3.61
CA LEU A 462 -48.93 -3.97 -3.48
C LEU A 462 -48.26 -4.73 -4.65
N GLU A 463 -48.39 -4.22 -5.88
CA GLU A 463 -47.70 -4.76 -7.05
C GLU A 463 -46.17 -4.69 -6.89
N LEU A 464 -45.64 -3.55 -6.42
CA LEU A 464 -44.22 -3.39 -6.13
C LEU A 464 -43.74 -4.40 -5.08
N PHE A 465 -44.45 -4.55 -3.96
CA PHE A 465 -44.09 -5.52 -2.93
C PHE A 465 -44.10 -6.96 -3.44
N GLY A 466 -45.05 -7.33 -4.30
CA GLY A 466 -45.05 -8.64 -4.96
C GLY A 466 -43.78 -8.89 -5.77
N ARG A 467 -43.29 -7.87 -6.50
CA ARG A 467 -42.02 -7.96 -7.24
C ARG A 467 -40.79 -7.97 -6.34
N VAL A 468 -40.75 -7.15 -5.29
CA VAL A 468 -39.61 -7.10 -4.34
C VAL A 468 -39.48 -8.39 -3.54
N THR A 469 -40.59 -8.96 -3.07
CA THR A 469 -40.58 -10.22 -2.30
C THR A 469 -40.21 -11.42 -3.16
N ALA A 470 -40.59 -11.42 -4.45
CA ALA A 470 -40.13 -12.43 -5.39
C ALA A 470 -38.60 -12.38 -5.64
N SER A 471 -38.00 -11.19 -5.65
CA SER A 471 -36.54 -11.05 -5.82
C SER A 471 -35.75 -11.23 -4.51
N ASN A 472 -36.36 -10.90 -3.35
CA ASN A 472 -35.74 -10.96 -2.03
C ASN A 472 -36.62 -11.69 -1.00
N PRO A 473 -36.76 -13.03 -1.09
CA PRO A 473 -37.68 -13.79 -0.24
C PRO A 473 -37.26 -13.88 1.23
N THR A 474 -36.00 -13.55 1.56
CA THR A 474 -35.43 -13.71 2.91
C THR A 474 -35.56 -12.48 3.80
N SER A 475 -35.98 -11.31 3.29
CA SER A 475 -36.06 -10.09 4.09
C SER A 475 -37.32 -10.06 4.95
N ALA A 476 -37.16 -10.32 6.25
CA ALA A 476 -38.26 -10.27 7.22
C ALA A 476 -38.92 -8.88 7.33
N GLU A 477 -38.15 -7.80 7.14
CA GLU A 477 -38.65 -6.42 7.15
C GLU A 477 -39.63 -6.17 5.98
N VAL A 478 -39.24 -6.55 4.77
CA VAL A 478 -40.07 -6.37 3.57
C VAL A 478 -41.37 -7.14 3.68
N TRP A 479 -41.32 -8.39 4.17
CA TRP A 479 -42.53 -9.19 4.42
C TRP A 479 -43.43 -8.58 5.48
N ARG A 480 -42.86 -7.98 6.54
CA ARG A 480 -43.64 -7.28 7.57
C ARG A 480 -44.34 -6.06 6.98
N LEU A 481 -43.63 -5.22 6.23
CA LEU A 481 -44.21 -4.05 5.57
C LEU A 481 -45.31 -4.43 4.59
N TYR A 482 -45.09 -5.52 3.84
CA TYR A 482 -46.09 -6.05 2.92
C TYR A 482 -47.35 -6.52 3.66
N ALA A 483 -47.18 -7.23 4.78
CA ALA A 483 -48.29 -7.65 5.64
C ALA A 483 -49.05 -6.45 6.23
N THR A 484 -48.34 -5.42 6.72
CA THR A 484 -48.96 -4.18 7.22
C THR A 484 -49.80 -3.50 6.13
N LEU A 485 -49.30 -3.46 4.89
CA LEU A 485 -50.02 -2.88 3.76
C LEU A 485 -51.27 -3.69 3.38
N LEU A 486 -51.20 -5.03 3.46
CA LEU A 486 -52.30 -5.96 3.17
C LEU A 486 -53.39 -5.94 4.24
N LEU A 487 -53.01 -5.86 5.51
CA LEU A 487 -53.92 -5.89 6.65
C LEU A 487 -54.57 -4.52 6.96
N ASP A 488 -54.11 -3.46 6.29
CA ASP A 488 -54.53 -2.06 6.54
C ASP A 488 -54.37 -1.66 8.02
N GLU A 489 -53.34 -2.22 8.67
CA GLU A 489 -53.03 -1.90 10.06
C GLU A 489 -52.49 -0.46 10.11
N LYS A 490 -53.28 0.45 10.70
CA LYS A 490 -52.82 1.82 10.95
C LYS A 490 -51.66 1.77 11.94
N PRO A 491 -50.44 2.17 11.54
CA PRO A 491 -49.32 2.19 12.45
C PRO A 491 -49.61 3.21 13.56
N ALA A 492 -49.43 2.80 14.82
CA ALA A 492 -49.57 3.68 15.96
C ALA A 492 -48.36 4.63 16.04
N LEU A 493 -48.29 5.70 15.24
CA LEU A 493 -47.15 6.62 15.24
C LEU A 493 -47.50 8.11 15.12
N GLN A 494 -46.81 8.88 15.96
CA GLN A 494 -46.90 10.34 16.11
C GLN A 494 -46.31 11.11 14.90
N PRO A 495 -46.68 12.40 14.70
CA PRO A 495 -46.45 13.18 13.47
C PRO A 495 -44.99 13.50 13.08
N VAL A 496 -43.98 12.92 13.73
CA VAL A 496 -42.57 13.38 13.64
C VAL A 496 -41.68 12.47 12.76
N THR A 497 -42.21 11.34 12.26
CA THR A 497 -41.38 10.27 11.67
C THR A 497 -41.06 10.45 10.18
N PHE A 498 -41.80 11.28 9.44
CA PHE A 498 -41.59 11.43 7.98
C PHE A 498 -40.31 12.21 7.62
N GLN A 499 -39.95 13.23 8.41
CA GLN A 499 -38.79 14.08 8.09
C GLN A 499 -37.43 13.46 8.47
N ARG A 500 -37.40 12.48 9.38
CA ARG A 500 -36.14 11.87 9.90
C ARG A 500 -35.60 10.72 9.05
N LEU A 501 -36.42 10.09 8.21
CA LEU A 501 -35.99 8.97 7.33
C LEU A 501 -34.96 9.40 6.26
N SER A 502 -34.90 10.69 5.92
CA SER A 502 -33.95 11.29 4.95
C SER A 502 -32.49 11.40 5.43
N ALA A 503 -32.27 11.44 6.75
CA ALA A 503 -30.96 11.80 7.32
C ALA A 503 -29.89 10.69 7.27
N PRO A 504 -30.20 9.40 7.50
CA PRO A 504 -29.20 8.33 7.49
C PRO A 504 -28.68 8.03 6.07
N LYS A 505 -29.56 8.10 5.05
CA LYS A 505 -29.18 7.88 3.65
C LYS A 505 -28.54 9.08 2.97
N MET A 506 -28.64 10.31 3.49
CA MET A 506 -27.76 11.39 3.03
C MET A 506 -26.26 11.10 3.26
N ARG A 507 -25.91 10.19 4.19
CA ARG A 507 -24.53 9.67 4.31
C ARG A 507 -24.17 8.64 3.22
N SER A 508 -25.14 7.84 2.75
CA SER A 508 -24.97 6.94 1.60
C SER A 508 -24.97 7.72 0.27
N PHE A 509 -25.76 8.79 0.19
CA PHE A 509 -25.77 9.76 -0.89
C PHE A 509 -24.40 10.47 -1.02
N ARG A 510 -23.70 10.70 0.11
CA ARG A 510 -22.29 11.12 0.16
C ARG A 510 -21.28 10.11 -0.40
N ARG A 511 -21.62 8.81 -0.44
CA ARG A 511 -20.77 7.78 -1.08
C ARG A 511 -20.98 7.68 -2.60
N ILE A 512 -22.18 8.04 -3.08
CA ILE A 512 -22.51 8.11 -4.53
C ILE A 512 -21.97 9.40 -5.17
N LEU A 513 -21.52 10.36 -4.36
CA LEU A 513 -21.17 11.75 -4.69
C LEU A 513 -19.83 11.97 -5.42
N MET A 514 -19.18 10.92 -5.95
CA MET A 514 -17.96 11.05 -6.75
C MET A 514 -17.96 10.09 -7.93
N LEU A 515 -18.73 10.44 -8.98
CA LEU A 515 -18.26 10.17 -10.34
C LEU A 515 -17.26 11.29 -10.66
N LEU A 516 -16.05 11.19 -10.12
CA LEU A 516 -14.92 11.95 -10.66
C LEU A 516 -14.62 11.31 -12.02
N PRO A 517 -14.56 12.07 -13.12
CA PRO A 517 -14.04 11.52 -14.36
C PRO A 517 -12.60 11.07 -14.08
N GLU A 518 -12.30 9.81 -14.40
CA GLU A 518 -10.97 9.21 -14.47
C GLU A 518 -10.05 9.91 -15.52
N LEU A 519 -10.30 11.17 -15.87
CA LEU A 519 -9.61 11.93 -16.91
C LEU A 519 -8.43 12.74 -16.34
N ALA A 520 -7.53 12.05 -15.67
CA ALA A 520 -6.10 12.39 -15.56
C ALA A 520 -5.24 11.18 -15.13
N GLY A 521 -5.78 9.96 -15.17
CA GLY A 521 -5.13 8.75 -14.67
C GLY A 521 -4.72 7.73 -15.74
N SER A 522 -4.82 8.06 -17.03
CA SER A 522 -4.51 7.13 -18.13
C SER A 522 -3.01 6.88 -18.37
N ARG A 523 -2.18 6.94 -17.32
CA ARG A 523 -0.77 6.47 -17.34
C ARG A 523 -0.30 5.67 -16.12
N LEU A 524 -1.18 5.26 -15.20
CA LEU A 524 -0.82 4.27 -14.19
C LEU A 524 -1.71 3.03 -14.31
N PHE A 525 -1.25 2.08 -15.11
CA PHE A 525 -1.69 0.70 -15.08
C PHE A 525 -1.36 0.10 -13.70
N ILE A 526 -2.32 0.08 -12.78
CA ILE A 526 -2.31 -0.86 -11.65
C ILE A 526 -3.65 -1.61 -11.61
N HIS A 527 -3.50 -2.92 -11.77
CA HIS A 527 -4.43 -4.06 -11.70
C HIS A 527 -5.84 -3.84 -11.11
N ARG A 528 -6.85 -4.22 -11.90
CA ARG A 528 -8.30 -4.21 -11.60
C ARG A 528 -8.81 -5.46 -10.83
N SER A 529 -7.95 -6.21 -10.15
CA SER A 529 -8.32 -7.55 -9.64
C SER A 529 -8.75 -7.63 -8.17
N CYS A 530 -8.74 -6.55 -7.39
CA CYS A 530 -8.96 -6.64 -5.93
C CYS A 530 -10.35 -6.23 -5.41
N MET A 531 -11.30 -5.79 -6.25
CA MET A 531 -12.54 -5.15 -5.75
C MET A 531 -13.70 -6.08 -5.34
N VAL A 532 -13.60 -7.41 -5.49
CA VAL A 532 -14.78 -8.29 -5.27
C VAL A 532 -14.95 -8.79 -3.82
N TYR A 533 -13.99 -8.57 -2.90
CA TYR A 533 -14.02 -9.22 -1.57
C TYR A 533 -14.39 -8.34 -0.36
N CYS A 534 -14.69 -7.05 -0.52
CA CYS A 534 -14.72 -6.12 0.64
C CYS A 534 -16.00 -6.12 1.50
N SER A 535 -17.14 -6.64 1.04
CA SER A 535 -18.41 -6.49 1.76
C SER A 535 -18.65 -7.52 2.88
N SER A 536 -17.91 -8.63 2.93
CA SER A 536 -18.12 -9.68 3.94
C SER A 536 -17.26 -9.53 5.21
N TRP A 537 -16.20 -8.70 5.18
CA TRP A 537 -15.18 -8.66 6.25
C TRP A 537 -15.60 -7.85 7.49
N THR A 538 -16.50 -6.88 7.36
CA THR A 538 -16.90 -6.01 8.49
C THR A 538 -17.85 -6.68 9.48
N GLU A 539 -18.57 -7.72 9.07
CA GLU A 539 -19.45 -8.49 9.94
C GLU A 539 -18.67 -9.49 10.82
N THR A 540 -17.57 -10.07 10.31
CA THR A 540 -16.78 -11.10 11.00
C THR A 540 -16.11 -10.60 12.30
N PHE A 541 -15.84 -9.30 12.42
CA PHE A 541 -15.18 -8.69 13.58
C PHE A 541 -16.12 -7.88 14.49
N GLN A 542 -17.45 -8.04 14.36
CA GLN A 542 -18.38 -7.41 15.29
C GLN A 542 -18.31 -8.08 16.67
N SER A 543 -18.09 -7.26 17.72
CA SER A 543 -18.01 -7.72 19.10
C SER A 543 -19.36 -8.29 19.57
N SER A 544 -19.39 -9.57 19.95
CA SER A 544 -20.53 -10.24 20.60
C SER A 544 -20.55 -9.97 22.11
N PHE A 545 -20.68 -8.70 22.52
CA PHE A 545 -20.88 -8.37 23.94
C PHE A 545 -22.34 -8.64 24.33
N ASP A 546 -22.55 -9.44 25.38
CA ASP A 546 -23.87 -9.65 25.96
C ASP A 546 -24.34 -8.41 26.72
N LEU A 547 -25.16 -7.60 26.03
CA LEU A 547 -25.76 -6.38 26.59
C LEU A 547 -26.62 -6.66 27.83
N GLY A 548 -27.12 -7.88 28.03
CA GLY A 548 -27.88 -8.27 29.21
C GLY A 548 -27.10 -8.07 30.52
N LYS A 549 -25.77 -8.21 30.47
CA LYS A 549 -24.89 -7.99 31.63
C LYS A 549 -24.96 -6.58 32.19
N LEU A 550 -25.29 -5.56 31.38
CA LEU A 550 -25.45 -4.19 31.87
C LEU A 550 -26.70 -4.00 32.75
N SER A 551 -27.62 -4.97 32.77
CA SER A 551 -28.75 -5.02 33.70
C SER A 551 -28.47 -5.81 34.98
N ASP A 552 -27.35 -6.54 35.06
CA ASP A 552 -27.00 -7.37 36.23
C ASP A 552 -26.30 -6.51 37.30
N PRO A 553 -26.90 -6.33 38.50
CA PRO A 553 -26.31 -5.52 39.56
C PRO A 553 -24.93 -6.00 40.00
N VAL A 554 -24.68 -7.32 39.98
CA VAL A 554 -23.40 -7.90 40.40
C VAL A 554 -22.32 -7.53 39.39
N PHE A 555 -22.60 -7.70 38.09
CA PHE A 555 -21.69 -7.32 37.02
C PHE A 555 -21.39 -5.81 37.04
N VAL A 556 -22.42 -4.97 37.24
CA VAL A 556 -22.27 -3.51 37.29
C VAL A 556 -21.35 -3.08 38.42
N GLU A 557 -21.52 -3.62 39.62
CA GLU A 557 -20.69 -3.26 40.78
C GLU A 557 -19.24 -3.76 40.63
N GLN A 558 -19.06 -4.98 40.14
CA GLN A 558 -17.73 -5.53 39.84
C GLN A 558 -17.02 -4.69 38.78
N THR A 559 -17.75 -4.27 37.73
CA THR A 559 -17.20 -3.44 36.66
C THR A 559 -16.81 -2.06 37.16
N ARG A 560 -17.61 -1.41 38.01
CA ARG A 560 -17.24 -0.14 38.64
C ARG A 560 -15.96 -0.26 39.46
N THR A 561 -15.88 -1.27 40.32
CA THR A 561 -14.69 -1.54 41.13
C THR A 561 -13.46 -1.78 40.25
N ASN A 562 -13.62 -2.55 39.18
CA ASN A 562 -12.55 -2.83 38.22
C ASN A 562 -12.07 -1.57 37.49
N LEU A 563 -12.99 -0.73 37.01
CA LEU A 563 -12.67 0.53 36.33
C LEU A 563 -11.90 1.49 37.24
N LEU A 564 -12.30 1.58 38.52
CA LEU A 564 -11.61 2.36 39.55
C LEU A 564 -10.20 1.81 39.79
N ALA A 565 -10.05 0.50 39.97
CA ALA A 565 -8.76 -0.14 40.19
C ALA A 565 -7.80 0.01 39.00
N ARG A 566 -8.33 0.05 37.77
CA ARG A 566 -7.54 0.25 36.54
C ARG A 566 -7.32 1.72 36.16
N GLU A 567 -7.80 2.67 36.98
CA GLU A 567 -7.74 4.11 36.67
C GLU A 567 -8.34 4.47 35.30
N SER A 568 -9.40 3.76 34.89
CA SER A 568 -10.01 3.93 33.57
C SER A 568 -10.72 5.27 33.42
N THR A 569 -10.55 5.91 32.25
CA THR A 569 -11.23 7.17 31.90
C THR A 569 -12.66 6.97 31.37
N LEU A 570 -13.14 5.73 31.30
CA LEU A 570 -14.46 5.41 30.75
C LEU A 570 -15.59 5.88 31.68
N ASN A 571 -16.49 6.70 31.16
CA ASN A 571 -17.67 7.13 31.89
C ASN A 571 -18.76 6.03 31.88
N PHE A 572 -18.68 5.12 32.85
CA PHE A 572 -19.59 3.97 32.94
C PHE A 572 -21.04 4.37 33.24
N ASP A 573 -21.27 5.41 34.04
CA ASP A 573 -22.62 5.92 34.30
C ASP A 573 -23.32 6.43 33.05
N HIS A 574 -22.59 7.12 32.18
CA HIS A 574 -23.11 7.53 30.89
C HIS A 574 -23.40 6.33 29.98
N MET A 575 -22.55 5.29 30.00
CA MET A 575 -22.80 4.05 29.27
C MET A 575 -24.11 3.38 29.72
N LEU A 576 -24.34 3.25 31.03
CA LEU A 576 -25.57 2.65 31.57
C LEU A 576 -26.81 3.46 31.16
N LYS A 577 -26.75 4.79 31.20
CA LYS A 577 -27.84 5.65 30.70
C LYS A 577 -28.12 5.47 29.21
N LEU A 578 -27.08 5.31 28.39
CA LEU A 578 -27.25 5.00 26.97
C LEU A 578 -27.87 3.61 26.78
N TYR A 579 -27.50 2.64 27.60
CA TYR A 579 -28.08 1.30 27.58
C TYR A 579 -29.57 1.30 28.00
N GLU A 580 -29.96 2.06 29.03
CA GLU A 580 -31.36 2.23 29.42
C GLU A 580 -32.19 2.84 28.28
N ARG A 581 -31.68 3.88 27.63
CA ARG A 581 -32.32 4.47 26.44
C ARG A 581 -32.43 3.47 25.30
N TYR A 582 -31.37 2.72 25.03
CA TYR A 582 -31.35 1.67 24.02
C TYR A 582 -32.41 0.60 24.31
N ARG A 583 -32.52 0.16 25.56
CA ARG A 583 -33.54 -0.80 26.03
C ARG A 583 -34.96 -0.23 25.94
N ALA A 584 -35.12 1.07 26.11
CA ALA A 584 -36.39 1.78 25.92
C ALA A 584 -36.76 2.00 24.43
N GLY A 585 -35.96 1.50 23.49
CA GLY A 585 -36.25 1.55 22.05
C GLY A 585 -35.56 2.68 21.28
N ASP A 586 -34.70 3.47 21.92
CA ASP A 586 -33.91 4.51 21.25
C ASP A 586 -32.74 3.88 20.48
N LEU A 587 -32.91 3.67 19.17
CA LEU A 587 -31.87 3.05 18.33
C LEU A 587 -30.72 4.02 17.97
N ASP A 588 -30.91 5.33 18.12
CA ASP A 588 -29.90 6.33 17.76
C ASP A 588 -28.68 6.26 18.69
N VAL A 589 -28.88 5.79 19.94
CA VAL A 589 -27.79 5.62 20.91
C VAL A 589 -26.95 4.36 20.69
N LYS A 590 -27.38 3.43 19.81
CA LYS A 590 -26.70 2.14 19.58
C LYS A 590 -25.22 2.34 19.24
N SER A 591 -24.91 3.16 18.24
CA SER A 591 -23.52 3.39 17.81
C SER A 591 -22.64 3.95 18.93
N SER A 592 -23.17 4.90 19.70
CA SER A 592 -22.46 5.49 20.84
C SER A 592 -22.24 4.48 21.97
N LEU A 593 -23.25 3.67 22.28
CA LEU A 593 -23.17 2.61 23.28
C LEU A 593 -22.10 1.57 22.89
N PHE A 594 -22.15 1.04 21.66
CA PHE A 594 -21.17 0.05 21.18
C PHE A 594 -19.74 0.63 21.12
N ASN A 595 -19.57 1.91 20.78
CA ASN A 595 -18.26 2.57 20.84
C ASN A 595 -17.71 2.69 22.28
N MET A 596 -18.58 2.86 23.28
CA MET A 596 -18.16 2.85 24.69
C MET A 596 -17.90 1.42 25.17
N ILE A 597 -18.69 0.42 24.73
CA ILE A 597 -18.48 -0.99 25.10
C ILE A 597 -17.11 -1.47 24.63
N LYS A 598 -16.65 -1.08 23.43
CA LYS A 598 -15.30 -1.36 22.93
C LYS A 598 -14.17 -0.83 23.82
N GLN A 599 -14.46 0.17 24.67
CA GLN A 599 -13.49 0.77 25.59
C GLN A 599 -13.58 0.16 27.00
N LEU A 600 -14.53 -0.75 27.24
CA LEU A 600 -14.66 -1.44 28.52
C LEU A 600 -13.47 -2.41 28.68
N PRO A 601 -12.66 -2.29 29.74
CA PRO A 601 -11.57 -3.22 29.96
C PRO A 601 -12.12 -4.59 30.36
N ASN A 602 -11.30 -5.62 30.14
CA ASN A 602 -11.57 -6.97 30.62
C ASN A 602 -11.65 -7.00 32.16
N SER A 603 -12.26 -8.07 32.68
CA SER A 603 -12.21 -8.40 34.11
C SER A 603 -10.76 -8.54 34.60
N THR A 604 -10.53 -8.41 35.91
CA THR A 604 -9.20 -8.51 36.52
C THR A 604 -9.07 -9.78 37.34
N HIS A 605 -7.95 -10.49 37.22
CA HIS A 605 -7.67 -11.68 37.98
C HIS A 605 -7.44 -11.37 39.48
N SER A 606 -7.85 -12.28 40.36
CA SER A 606 -7.76 -12.09 41.82
C SER A 606 -6.32 -11.97 42.35
N LEU A 607 -5.35 -12.55 41.63
CA LEU A 607 -3.93 -12.47 41.98
C LEU A 607 -3.26 -11.14 41.60
N THR A 608 -3.92 -10.30 40.77
CA THR A 608 -3.36 -9.04 40.31
C THR A 608 -3.30 -8.02 41.46
N PRO A 609 -2.13 -7.43 41.76
CA PRO A 609 -2.00 -6.36 42.74
C PRO A 609 -2.83 -5.13 42.36
N VAL A 610 -3.50 -4.51 43.32
CA VAL A 610 -4.28 -3.29 43.07
C VAL A 610 -3.40 -2.06 43.27
N GLY A 611 -3.42 -1.14 42.29
CA GLY A 611 -2.84 0.19 42.41
C GLY A 611 -1.98 0.62 41.22
N ASP A 612 -1.14 1.62 41.46
CA ASP A 612 -0.24 2.26 40.50
C ASP A 612 0.98 1.38 40.14
N PRO A 613 1.82 1.78 39.17
CA PRO A 613 2.95 0.98 38.70
C PRO A 613 3.97 0.59 39.78
N SER A 614 4.04 1.28 40.92
CA SER A 614 4.94 0.94 42.03
C SER A 614 4.46 -0.28 42.84
N LYS A 615 3.21 -0.71 42.66
CA LYS A 615 2.57 -1.82 43.39
C LYS A 615 2.79 -3.20 42.78
N PHE A 616 3.69 -3.33 41.81
CA PHE A 616 4.06 -4.63 41.25
C PHE A 616 4.47 -5.62 42.36
N ARG A 617 4.18 -6.91 42.16
CA ARG A 617 4.65 -7.97 43.06
C ARG A 617 5.73 -8.78 42.36
N GLN A 618 6.95 -8.75 42.89
CA GLN A 618 8.02 -9.61 42.38
C GLN A 618 7.75 -11.07 42.77
N LEU A 619 7.56 -11.92 41.77
CA LEU A 619 7.27 -13.35 41.95
C LEU A 619 8.54 -14.19 42.04
N TYR A 620 9.54 -13.84 41.24
CA TYR A 620 10.74 -14.64 41.05
C TYR A 620 11.91 -13.75 40.60
N CYS A 621 13.14 -14.18 40.90
CA CYS A 621 14.36 -13.55 40.41
C CYS A 621 15.38 -14.64 40.08
N HIS A 622 16.01 -14.54 38.90
CA HIS A 622 16.93 -15.53 38.38
C HIS A 622 18.33 -14.96 38.21
N GLY A 623 19.35 -15.75 38.55
CA GLY A 623 20.75 -15.37 38.41
C GLY A 623 21.19 -14.25 39.37
N SER A 624 22.37 -13.69 39.12
CA SER A 624 22.93 -12.57 39.88
C SER A 624 23.37 -11.46 38.93
N LYS A 625 23.27 -10.20 39.39
CA LYS A 625 23.82 -9.06 38.64
C LYS A 625 25.27 -9.31 38.29
N ARG A 626 25.64 -8.99 37.05
CA ARG A 626 27.02 -9.07 36.61
C ARG A 626 27.89 -8.10 37.41
N ILE A 627 28.99 -8.62 37.96
CA ILE A 627 30.03 -7.86 38.64
C ILE A 627 31.29 -7.95 37.78
N ALA A 628 31.97 -6.83 37.58
CA ALA A 628 33.23 -6.74 36.85
C ALA A 628 34.15 -5.73 37.54
N ASP A 629 35.46 -5.97 37.49
CA ASP A 629 36.48 -5.07 38.07
C ASP A 629 36.70 -3.79 37.23
N TRP A 630 35.92 -3.61 36.17
CA TRP A 630 35.92 -2.44 35.30
C TRP A 630 34.49 -1.94 35.08
N LYS A 631 34.38 -0.68 34.63
CA LYS A 631 33.07 -0.08 34.33
C LYS A 631 32.43 -0.76 33.13
N LEU A 632 31.28 -1.40 33.36
CA LEU A 632 30.42 -1.96 32.31
C LEU A 632 29.79 -0.81 31.50
N LYS A 633 29.71 -1.01 30.19
CA LYS A 633 29.31 0.00 29.20
C LYS A 633 27.97 -0.37 28.59
N ASP A 634 27.19 0.63 28.22
CA ASP A 634 25.94 0.45 27.49
C ASP A 634 26.18 0.03 26.03
N ALA A 635 25.15 -0.51 25.38
CA ALA A 635 25.22 -0.98 24.00
C ALA A 635 25.65 0.11 22.99
N ALA A 636 25.29 1.37 23.21
CA ALA A 636 25.66 2.47 22.30
C ALA A 636 27.13 2.85 22.45
N THR A 637 27.67 2.79 23.66
CA THR A 637 29.09 2.97 23.95
C THR A 637 29.90 1.80 23.39
N LEU A 638 29.43 0.56 23.54
CA LEU A 638 30.06 -0.63 22.96
C LEU A 638 30.19 -0.56 21.44
N ALA A 639 29.22 0.02 20.76
CA ALA A 639 29.24 0.23 19.31
C ALA A 639 30.35 1.19 18.80
N THR A 640 31.04 1.89 19.70
CA THR A 640 32.09 2.87 19.36
C THR A 640 33.50 2.44 19.75
N ILE A 641 33.66 1.26 20.34
CA ILE A 641 34.94 0.80 20.86
C ILE A 641 35.63 -0.09 19.85
N VAL A 642 36.83 0.31 19.44
CA VAL A 642 37.76 -0.51 18.65
C VAL A 642 38.46 -1.52 19.57
N PRO A 643 38.21 -2.84 19.42
CA PRO A 643 38.96 -3.84 20.17
C PRO A 643 40.41 -3.93 19.67
N PRO A 644 41.37 -4.34 20.51
CA PRO A 644 42.74 -4.54 20.07
C PRO A 644 42.83 -5.64 18.98
N PRO A 645 43.77 -5.55 18.02
CA PRO A 645 43.86 -6.49 16.89
C PRO A 645 43.97 -7.96 17.34
N THR A 646 44.61 -8.19 18.48
CA THR A 646 44.80 -9.52 19.08
C THR A 646 43.51 -10.16 19.60
N ALA A 647 42.44 -9.40 19.83
CA ALA A 647 41.19 -9.89 20.40
C ALA A 647 40.50 -10.96 19.52
N HIS A 648 40.66 -10.86 18.20
CA HIS A 648 40.08 -11.78 17.21
C HIS A 648 40.74 -13.17 17.21
N SER A 649 41.97 -13.28 17.72
CA SER A 649 42.72 -14.55 17.77
C SER A 649 42.37 -15.46 18.95
N ILE A 650 41.60 -14.95 19.91
CA ILE A 650 41.41 -15.59 21.22
C ILE A 650 40.29 -16.65 21.19
N SER A 651 39.21 -16.41 20.46
CA SER A 651 38.08 -17.35 20.34
C SER A 651 37.18 -17.00 19.16
N PRO A 652 36.68 -17.99 18.39
CA PRO A 652 35.72 -17.75 17.30
C PRO A 652 34.34 -17.28 17.81
N TYR A 653 34.09 -17.32 19.12
CA TYR A 653 32.83 -16.89 19.74
C TYR A 653 32.93 -15.54 20.44
N ARG A 654 33.94 -14.74 20.10
CA ARG A 654 34.06 -13.34 20.54
C ARG A 654 33.75 -12.41 19.38
N LEU A 655 32.75 -11.54 19.58
CA LEU A 655 32.24 -10.63 18.56
C LEU A 655 32.75 -9.20 18.78
N CYS A 656 33.10 -8.52 17.69
CA CYS A 656 33.25 -7.07 17.68
C CYS A 656 31.87 -6.42 17.43
N VAL A 657 31.54 -5.36 18.17
CA VAL A 657 30.30 -4.58 17.99
C VAL A 657 30.52 -3.37 17.09
N GLU A 658 31.75 -2.83 17.07
CA GLU A 658 32.10 -1.68 16.26
C GLU A 658 31.82 -1.94 14.79
N ASN A 659 31.26 -0.94 14.09
CA ASN A 659 30.80 -1.00 12.69
C ASN A 659 29.65 -1.97 12.41
N HIS A 660 29.28 -2.82 13.36
CA HIS A 660 28.19 -3.79 13.24
C HIS A 660 26.91 -3.35 13.94
N LEU A 661 26.97 -2.42 14.90
CA LEU A 661 25.79 -1.76 15.49
C LEU A 661 25.77 -0.28 15.12
N ARG A 662 24.90 0.13 14.18
CA ARG A 662 24.77 1.53 13.79
C ARG A 662 23.54 2.16 14.45
N LEU A 663 23.78 3.10 15.36
CA LEU A 663 22.75 3.89 16.06
C LEU A 663 22.78 5.38 15.71
N LYS A 664 23.90 5.87 15.14
CA LYS A 664 24.09 7.26 14.73
C LYS A 664 23.91 7.42 13.22
N ASN A 665 23.52 8.63 12.80
CA ASN A 665 23.32 8.99 11.38
C ASN A 665 22.39 8.01 10.64
N THR A 666 21.35 7.51 11.32
CA THR A 666 20.30 6.64 10.74
C THR A 666 19.08 7.43 10.28
N SER A 667 18.98 8.72 10.65
CA SER A 667 17.85 9.60 10.38
C SER A 667 17.59 9.84 8.90
N LEU A 668 18.64 9.89 8.07
CA LEU A 668 18.52 10.08 6.62
C LEU A 668 17.79 8.92 5.92
N ALA A 669 17.85 7.71 6.48
CA ALA A 669 17.23 6.53 5.89
C ALA A 669 15.82 6.26 6.45
N ALA A 670 15.67 6.27 7.78
CA ALA A 670 14.43 5.84 8.43
C ALA A 670 14.06 6.68 9.67
N GLY A 671 14.60 7.89 9.81
CA GLY A 671 14.31 8.75 10.96
C GLY A 671 15.00 8.34 12.26
N PRO A 672 14.76 9.08 13.36
CA PRO A 672 15.31 8.77 14.68
C PRO A 672 14.81 7.41 15.19
N ARG A 673 15.52 6.82 16.17
CA ARG A 673 15.17 5.51 16.80
C ARG A 673 15.20 4.31 15.85
N THR A 674 15.96 4.43 14.77
CA THR A 674 16.31 3.34 13.85
C THR A 674 17.73 2.86 14.14
N TYR A 675 17.94 1.55 14.07
CA TYR A 675 19.22 0.87 14.23
C TYR A 675 19.49 -0.06 13.04
N TYR A 676 20.76 -0.42 12.86
CA TYR A 676 21.17 -1.49 11.95
C TYR A 676 22.05 -2.48 12.70
N PHE A 677 21.77 -3.77 12.53
CA PHE A 677 22.70 -4.85 12.82
C PHE A 677 23.38 -5.26 11.50
N GLY A 678 24.70 -5.25 11.47
CA GLY A 678 25.51 -5.66 10.34
C GLY A 678 26.42 -6.83 10.71
N GLY A 679 26.78 -7.64 9.71
CA GLY A 679 27.74 -8.75 9.88
C GLY A 679 27.38 -9.66 11.08
N PRO A 680 28.30 -9.87 12.04
CA PRO A 680 28.07 -10.77 13.16
C PRO A 680 26.85 -10.46 14.03
N LEU A 681 26.44 -9.19 14.16
CA LEU A 681 25.25 -8.85 14.96
C LEU A 681 23.95 -9.22 14.24
N ALA A 682 23.92 -9.21 12.91
CA ALA A 682 22.79 -9.70 12.14
C ALA A 682 22.66 -11.23 12.26
N HIS A 683 23.79 -11.94 12.23
CA HIS A 683 23.81 -13.39 12.52
C HIS A 683 23.37 -13.70 13.96
N LEU A 684 23.75 -12.86 14.94
CA LEU A 684 23.31 -13.04 16.31
C LEU A 684 21.80 -12.79 16.48
N GLU A 685 21.22 -11.83 15.75
CA GLU A 685 19.75 -11.66 15.66
C GLU A 685 19.08 -12.93 15.12
N ASP A 686 19.57 -13.47 14.01
CA ASP A 686 19.01 -14.70 13.41
C ASP A 686 19.17 -15.93 14.32
N ALA A 687 20.31 -16.07 14.98
CA ALA A 687 20.55 -17.13 15.95
C ALA A 687 19.60 -17.05 17.15
N LEU A 688 19.30 -15.83 17.63
CA LEU A 688 18.35 -15.63 18.72
C LEU A 688 16.91 -15.99 18.33
N ILE A 689 16.50 -15.62 17.10
CA ILE A 689 15.20 -15.99 16.53
C ILE A 689 15.11 -17.52 16.40
N SER A 690 16.13 -18.14 15.79
CA SER A 690 16.21 -19.59 15.58
C SER A 690 16.22 -20.37 16.89
N PHE A 691 16.98 -19.92 17.88
CA PHE A 691 16.98 -20.48 19.23
C PHE A 691 15.56 -20.46 19.82
N THR A 692 14.90 -19.30 19.77
CA THR A 692 13.55 -19.14 20.32
C THR A 692 12.56 -20.08 19.62
N LEU A 693 12.56 -20.10 18.28
CA LEU A 693 11.67 -20.96 17.50
C LEU A 693 11.89 -22.44 17.78
N HIS A 694 13.14 -22.88 17.93
CA HIS A 694 13.44 -24.27 18.27
C HIS A 694 12.84 -24.66 19.63
N ARG A 695 13.03 -23.82 20.66
CA ARG A 695 12.46 -24.04 22.01
C ARG A 695 10.93 -24.06 22.00
N LEU A 696 10.31 -23.20 21.19
CA LEU A 696 8.85 -23.18 21.03
C LEU A 696 8.33 -24.44 20.32
N SER A 697 9.03 -24.90 19.29
CA SER A 697 8.70 -26.14 18.58
C SER A 697 8.80 -27.36 19.50
N GLU A 698 9.88 -27.47 20.29
CA GLU A 698 10.03 -28.52 21.32
C GLU A 698 8.90 -28.49 22.36
N ALA A 699 8.36 -27.31 22.65
CA ALA A 699 7.24 -27.11 23.57
C ALA A 699 5.85 -27.32 22.92
N GLY A 700 5.80 -27.70 21.65
CA GLY A 700 4.57 -27.99 20.90
C GLY A 700 3.84 -26.76 20.35
N PHE A 701 4.53 -25.64 20.16
CA PHE A 701 3.94 -24.46 19.48
C PHE A 701 4.09 -24.59 17.96
N ALA A 702 2.98 -24.40 17.24
CA ALA A 702 2.98 -24.43 15.79
C ALA A 702 3.41 -23.08 15.21
N LEU A 703 4.41 -23.10 14.33
CA LEU A 703 4.89 -21.90 13.64
C LEU A 703 3.92 -21.47 12.54
N VAL A 704 3.55 -20.20 12.55
CA VAL A 704 2.67 -19.56 11.57
C VAL A 704 3.35 -18.31 11.02
N SER A 705 3.39 -18.17 9.70
CA SER A 705 3.77 -16.91 9.05
C SER A 705 2.54 -16.01 8.94
N VAL A 706 2.63 -14.79 9.47
CA VAL A 706 1.51 -13.83 9.50
C VAL A 706 1.82 -12.57 8.69
N PRO A 707 0.80 -11.89 8.13
CA PRO A 707 0.99 -10.60 7.48
C PRO A 707 1.23 -9.48 8.50
N ASP A 708 2.19 -8.59 8.21
CA ASP A 708 2.46 -7.40 9.04
C ASP A 708 1.53 -6.22 8.70
N ILE A 709 0.85 -6.26 7.54
CA ILE A 709 -0.13 -5.26 7.10
C ILE A 709 -1.53 -5.83 7.38
N LEU A 710 -2.24 -5.21 8.33
CA LEU A 710 -3.54 -5.67 8.80
C LEU A 710 -4.61 -4.59 8.63
N PRO A 711 -5.87 -4.96 8.35
CA PRO A 711 -6.95 -3.99 8.29
C PRO A 711 -7.28 -3.46 9.70
N GLU A 712 -7.66 -2.18 9.78
CA GLU A 712 -7.97 -1.45 11.03
C GLU A 712 -8.88 -2.25 12.00
N PRO A 713 -9.96 -2.94 11.55
CA PRO A 713 -10.81 -3.73 12.45
C PRO A 713 -10.11 -4.86 13.20
N VAL A 714 -9.10 -5.51 12.61
CA VAL A 714 -8.35 -6.60 13.27
C VAL A 714 -7.55 -6.04 14.45
N ILE A 715 -6.91 -4.88 14.26
CA ILE A 715 -6.13 -4.21 15.30
C ILE A 715 -7.05 -3.71 16.43
N GLU A 716 -8.19 -3.10 16.08
CA GLU A 716 -9.18 -2.66 17.08
C GLU A 716 -9.74 -3.85 17.88
N ALA A 717 -9.98 -5.00 17.23
CA ALA A 717 -10.48 -6.20 17.88
C ALA A 717 -9.48 -6.80 18.90
N CYS A 718 -8.17 -6.57 18.70
CA CYS A 718 -7.13 -6.93 19.67
C CYS A 718 -7.02 -5.93 20.84
N GLY A 719 -7.90 -4.93 20.92
CA GLY A 719 -7.92 -3.95 22.00
C GLY A 719 -7.00 -2.73 21.80
N PHE A 720 -6.46 -2.54 20.59
CA PHE A 720 -5.60 -1.40 20.27
C PHE A 720 -6.36 -0.28 19.56
N THR A 721 -6.28 0.92 20.11
CA THR A 721 -6.94 2.09 19.52
C THR A 721 -6.16 2.60 18.31
N THR A 722 -6.76 2.54 17.13
CA THR A 722 -6.18 3.08 15.89
C THR A 722 -6.54 4.56 15.67
N ARG A 723 -7.44 5.13 16.49
CA ARG A 723 -7.98 6.50 16.34
C ARG A 723 -7.57 7.40 17.50
N GLY A 724 -7.26 8.66 17.21
CA GLY A 724 -6.90 9.67 18.21
C GLY A 724 -5.60 10.40 17.89
N ARG A 725 -5.31 11.47 18.64
CA ARG A 725 -4.13 12.35 18.42
C ARG A 725 -2.77 11.66 18.70
N ARG A 726 -2.77 10.49 19.36
CA ARG A 726 -1.57 9.75 19.80
C ARG A 726 -1.74 8.24 19.58
N SER A 727 -2.11 7.83 18.36
CA SER A 727 -2.11 6.39 17.99
C SER A 727 -0.69 5.86 17.99
N GLN A 728 -0.46 4.67 18.56
CA GLN A 728 0.82 3.95 18.44
C GLN A 728 0.95 3.17 17.11
N VAL A 729 -0.13 3.12 16.33
CA VAL A 729 -0.23 2.30 15.11
C VAL A 729 0.08 3.15 13.87
N TYR A 730 1.03 2.70 13.05
CA TYR A 730 1.27 3.28 11.72
C TYR A 730 0.13 2.92 10.76
N LYS A 731 -0.40 3.92 10.07
CA LYS A 731 -1.43 3.75 9.05
C LYS A 731 -0.82 3.89 7.66
N LEU A 732 -1.18 3.00 6.76
CA LEU A 732 -0.86 3.15 5.35
C LEU A 732 -1.83 4.17 4.75
N CYS A 733 -1.36 4.99 3.79
CA CYS A 733 -2.22 5.95 3.11
C CYS A 733 -3.43 5.21 2.52
N PRO A 734 -4.67 5.68 2.79
CA PRO A 734 -5.85 5.05 2.22
C PRO A 734 -5.79 5.22 0.70
N SER A 735 -5.66 4.09 -0.02
CA SER A 735 -6.14 3.98 -1.39
C SER A 735 -7.68 4.03 -1.36
N GLU A 736 -8.31 4.13 -2.52
CA GLU A 736 -9.76 4.31 -2.74
C GLU A 736 -10.70 3.28 -2.06
N SER A 737 -10.17 2.33 -1.27
CA SER A 737 -10.94 1.39 -0.45
C SER A 737 -11.49 2.02 0.84
N ASP A 738 -12.72 1.66 1.21
CA ASP A 738 -13.36 1.96 2.52
C ASP A 738 -12.58 1.37 3.74
N LEU A 739 -11.56 0.54 3.52
CA LEU A 739 -10.82 -0.18 4.55
C LEU A 739 -9.41 0.39 4.73
N THR A 740 -9.14 0.97 5.90
CA THR A 740 -7.80 1.43 6.27
C THR A 740 -6.90 0.24 6.60
N TYR A 741 -5.70 0.19 6.01
CA TYR A 741 -4.66 -0.76 6.40
C TYR A 741 -3.64 -0.11 7.33
N CYS A 742 -3.12 -0.91 8.25
CA CYS A 742 -2.22 -0.49 9.32
C CYS A 742 -1.05 -1.49 9.44
N LEU A 743 0.11 -1.01 9.89
CA LEU A 743 1.22 -1.89 10.26
C LEU A 743 1.00 -2.43 11.66
N SER A 744 1.17 -3.74 11.84
CA SER A 744 0.99 -4.42 13.11
C SER A 744 2.11 -4.04 14.10
N GLY A 745 1.73 -3.85 15.37
CA GLY A 745 2.69 -3.61 16.46
C GLY A 745 3.22 -4.90 17.11
N THR A 746 2.72 -6.05 16.67
CA THR A 746 2.96 -7.40 17.21
C THR A 746 2.33 -8.46 16.31
N ALA A 747 2.95 -9.64 16.21
CA ALA A 747 2.38 -10.79 15.49
C ALA A 747 1.09 -11.32 16.13
N GLU A 748 0.81 -10.99 17.39
CA GLU A 748 -0.46 -11.27 18.09
C GLU A 748 -1.67 -10.87 17.23
N MET A 749 -1.61 -9.70 16.59
CA MET A 749 -2.70 -9.18 15.76
C MET A 749 -2.91 -10.04 14.50
N GLY A 750 -1.82 -10.52 13.90
CA GLY A 750 -1.86 -11.41 12.74
C GLY A 750 -2.36 -12.80 13.10
N LEU A 751 -1.94 -13.32 14.25
CA LEU A 751 -2.41 -14.60 14.81
C LEU A 751 -3.89 -14.54 15.21
N ALA A 752 -4.33 -13.46 15.84
CA ALA A 752 -5.75 -13.23 16.12
C ALA A 752 -6.57 -13.18 14.83
N GLY A 753 -6.08 -12.49 13.79
CA GLY A 753 -6.68 -12.49 12.46
C GLY A 753 -6.71 -13.87 11.80
N PHE A 754 -5.68 -14.69 11.98
CA PHE A 754 -5.64 -16.09 11.52
C PHE A 754 -6.71 -16.96 12.19
N CYS A 755 -7.02 -16.69 13.46
CA CYS A 755 -8.02 -17.43 14.22
C CYS A 755 -9.45 -16.92 13.99
N ALA A 756 -9.61 -15.67 13.54
CA ALA A 756 -10.91 -15.02 13.37
C ALA A 756 -11.84 -15.80 12.43
N GLY A 757 -13.10 -15.96 12.84
CA GLY A 757 -14.13 -16.64 12.06
C GLY A 757 -13.98 -18.17 11.99
N ARG A 758 -13.03 -18.77 12.71
CA ARG A 758 -12.82 -20.23 12.75
C ARG A 758 -13.37 -20.83 14.04
N THR A 759 -13.82 -22.08 13.94
CA THR A 759 -14.18 -22.91 15.10
C THR A 759 -13.11 -23.97 15.28
N PHE A 760 -12.62 -24.11 16.51
CA PHE A 760 -11.65 -25.14 16.87
C PHE A 760 -12.40 -26.25 17.60
N ASP A 761 -12.36 -27.47 17.05
CA ASP A 761 -13.12 -28.60 17.57
C ASP A 761 -12.47 -29.13 18.85
N SER A 762 -13.29 -29.38 19.87
CA SER A 762 -12.83 -29.84 21.19
C SER A 762 -12.88 -31.37 21.33
N GLN A 763 -13.36 -32.08 20.30
CA GLN A 763 -13.74 -33.49 20.41
C GLN A 763 -12.70 -34.52 19.95
N ASN A 764 -11.55 -34.12 19.39
CA ASN A 764 -10.47 -35.07 19.13
C ASN A 764 -9.57 -35.20 20.37
N SER A 765 -9.90 -36.24 21.14
CA SER A 765 -9.36 -36.60 22.43
C SER A 765 -7.97 -37.23 22.36
N ASP A 766 -6.94 -36.46 22.01
CA ASP A 766 -5.56 -36.76 22.43
C ASP A 766 -4.80 -35.43 22.64
N GLU A 767 -4.57 -35.12 23.92
CA GLU A 767 -3.76 -34.03 24.48
C GLU A 767 -4.26 -32.57 24.37
N SER A 768 -5.10 -32.16 25.35
CA SER A 768 -5.39 -30.78 25.77
C SER A 768 -6.01 -29.86 24.70
N THR A 769 -7.19 -29.34 24.97
CA THR A 769 -7.95 -28.35 24.15
C THR A 769 -7.24 -26.99 23.97
N ALA A 770 -5.93 -26.92 24.22
CA ALA A 770 -5.13 -25.73 24.20
C ALA A 770 -4.08 -25.80 23.06
N VAL A 771 -4.23 -24.95 22.04
CA VAL A 771 -3.31 -24.88 20.90
C VAL A 771 -2.32 -23.74 21.13
N GLY A 772 -1.02 -24.07 21.11
CA GLY A 772 0.06 -23.08 21.09
C GLY A 772 0.43 -22.72 19.65
N LEU A 773 0.40 -21.43 19.30
CA LEU A 773 0.87 -20.90 18.03
C LEU A 773 2.04 -19.94 18.26
N CYS A 774 2.99 -19.90 17.35
CA CYS A 774 4.06 -18.91 17.38
C CYS A 774 4.28 -18.28 16.00
N ALA A 775 4.80 -17.05 15.98
CA ALA A 775 5.10 -16.33 14.74
C ALA A 775 6.31 -15.42 14.91
N VAL A 776 7.08 -15.24 13.85
CA VAL A 776 8.12 -14.20 13.76
C VAL A 776 7.58 -13.09 12.87
N SER A 777 7.65 -11.84 13.34
CA SER A 777 7.16 -10.71 12.54
C SER A 777 7.94 -9.43 12.81
N ARG A 778 7.87 -8.48 11.86
CA ARG A 778 8.38 -7.13 12.06
C ARG A 778 7.29 -6.29 12.72
N CYS A 779 7.59 -5.78 13.90
CA CYS A 779 6.68 -4.97 14.70
C CYS A 779 6.95 -3.48 14.46
N PHE A 780 5.89 -2.68 14.28
CA PHE A 780 5.98 -1.25 14.02
C PHE A 780 5.20 -0.43 15.07
N ARG A 781 5.85 0.53 15.73
CA ARG A 781 5.23 1.35 16.80
C ARG A 781 5.59 2.83 16.69
N GLN A 782 4.56 3.69 16.68
CA GLN A 782 4.69 5.14 16.79
C GLN A 782 4.95 5.52 18.25
N GLU A 783 6.17 5.27 18.69
CA GLU A 783 6.62 5.54 20.06
C GLU A 783 6.68 7.04 20.34
N ALA A 784 6.18 7.46 21.51
CA ALA A 784 6.20 8.87 21.93
C ALA A 784 7.65 9.38 22.10
N PRO A 785 7.91 10.69 21.93
CA PRO A 785 9.27 11.26 21.91
C PRO A 785 10.04 11.25 23.25
N HIS A 786 9.58 10.53 24.28
CA HIS A 786 10.28 10.42 25.56
C HIS A 786 11.65 9.76 25.39
N GLN A 787 12.70 10.38 25.92
CA GLN A 787 14.10 10.03 25.63
C GLN A 787 14.53 8.78 26.42
N GLU A 788 14.20 7.61 25.90
CA GLU A 788 14.66 6.31 26.43
C GLU A 788 15.96 5.84 25.73
N PRO A 789 16.73 4.91 26.36
CA PRO A 789 17.99 4.42 25.79
C PRO A 789 17.85 3.78 24.40
N PRO A 790 18.89 3.85 23.55
CA PRO A 790 18.92 3.16 22.25
C PRO A 790 18.68 1.65 22.37
N LEU A 791 18.06 1.05 21.36
CA LEU A 791 17.58 -0.35 21.31
C LEU A 791 16.51 -0.73 22.35
N TYR A 792 16.23 0.12 23.34
CA TYR A 792 15.18 -0.15 24.33
C TYR A 792 13.78 0.15 23.77
N ARG A 793 13.64 1.30 23.09
CA ARG A 793 12.41 1.72 22.40
C ARG A 793 12.72 2.26 21.01
N VAL A 794 12.23 1.53 20.01
CA VAL A 794 12.52 1.73 18.58
C VAL A 794 11.24 1.65 17.76
N HIS A 795 11.22 2.27 16.57
CA HIS A 795 10.02 2.28 15.73
C HIS A 795 9.73 0.94 15.04
N GLN A 796 10.78 0.15 14.80
CA GLN A 796 10.71 -1.10 14.08
C GLN A 796 11.59 -2.15 14.74
N PHE A 797 11.05 -3.35 14.98
CA PHE A 797 11.83 -4.44 15.57
C PHE A 797 11.28 -5.82 15.24
N THR A 798 12.16 -6.82 15.24
CA THR A 798 11.77 -8.21 15.09
C THR A 798 11.31 -8.77 16.44
N LYS A 799 10.20 -9.51 16.45
CA LYS A 799 9.72 -10.22 17.64
C LYS A 799 9.26 -11.63 17.28
N VAL A 800 9.62 -12.59 18.13
CA VAL A 800 8.96 -13.90 18.17
C VAL A 800 7.81 -13.83 19.17
N GLU A 801 6.63 -14.25 18.73
CA GLU A 801 5.38 -14.21 19.49
C GLU A 801 4.96 -15.62 19.92
N MET A 802 4.41 -15.75 21.13
CA MET A 802 3.63 -16.90 21.56
C MET A 802 2.16 -16.50 21.66
N PHE A 803 1.27 -17.36 21.19
CA PHE A 803 -0.18 -17.15 21.21
C PHE A 803 -0.89 -18.45 21.61
N GLY A 804 -1.68 -18.40 22.68
CA GLY A 804 -2.43 -19.55 23.18
C GLY A 804 -3.91 -19.44 22.83
N LEU A 805 -4.47 -20.49 22.23
CA LEU A 805 -5.91 -20.68 22.09
C LEU A 805 -6.35 -21.75 23.08
N THR A 806 -7.30 -21.46 23.96
CA THR A 806 -7.81 -22.42 24.94
C THR A 806 -9.32 -22.51 24.90
N ALA A 807 -9.87 -23.52 25.57
CA ALA A 807 -11.29 -23.54 25.92
C ALA A 807 -11.64 -22.30 26.79
N PRO A 808 -12.91 -21.85 26.78
CA PRO A 808 -13.35 -20.64 27.48
C PRO A 808 -13.50 -20.85 29.00
N ASP A 809 -12.59 -21.59 29.62
CA ASP A 809 -12.53 -21.81 31.06
C ASP A 809 -11.22 -21.25 31.64
N THR A 810 -11.31 -20.68 32.84
CA THR A 810 -10.17 -20.00 33.48
C THR A 810 -9.03 -20.96 33.78
N SER A 811 -9.32 -22.23 34.08
CA SER A 811 -8.29 -23.21 34.44
C SER A 811 -7.37 -23.55 33.26
N THR A 812 -7.91 -23.75 32.05
CA THR A 812 -7.09 -24.03 30.86
C THR A 812 -6.36 -22.79 30.38
N ALA A 813 -6.99 -21.61 30.47
CA ALA A 813 -6.35 -20.34 30.17
C ALA A 813 -5.15 -20.05 31.09
N ASP A 814 -5.32 -20.24 32.41
CA ASP A 814 -4.24 -20.08 33.40
C ASP A 814 -3.12 -21.11 33.19
N ALA A 815 -3.45 -22.36 32.86
CA ALA A 815 -2.45 -23.39 32.58
C ALA A 815 -1.62 -23.05 31.33
N MET A 816 -2.25 -22.52 30.26
CA MET A 816 -1.55 -22.04 29.06
C MET A 816 -0.70 -20.80 29.37
N PHE A 817 -1.22 -19.86 30.15
CA PHE A 817 -0.48 -18.68 30.60
C PHE A 817 0.78 -19.08 31.39
N ASP A 818 0.65 -20.00 32.35
CA ASP A 818 1.77 -20.52 33.13
C ASP A 818 2.77 -21.31 32.26
N LYS A 819 2.31 -22.03 31.24
CA LYS A 819 3.19 -22.71 30.25
C LYS A 819 4.03 -21.68 29.50
N ILE A 820 3.41 -20.62 28.98
CA ILE A 820 4.10 -19.51 28.28
C ILE A 820 5.11 -18.85 29.20
N LEU A 821 4.72 -18.51 30.44
CA LEU A 821 5.60 -17.86 31.41
C LEU A 821 6.81 -18.74 31.77
N LYS A 822 6.60 -20.03 32.01
CA LYS A 822 7.69 -20.99 32.30
C LYS A 822 8.69 -21.08 31.15
N LEU A 823 8.19 -21.10 29.89
CA LEU A 823 9.05 -21.12 28.71
C LEU A 823 9.88 -19.83 28.57
N GLN A 824 9.29 -18.66 28.82
CA GLN A 824 10.04 -17.41 28.83
C GLN A 824 11.16 -17.43 29.89
N ILE A 825 10.83 -17.84 31.12
CA ILE A 825 11.79 -17.96 32.22
C ILE A 825 12.93 -18.91 31.85
N SER A 826 12.62 -20.09 31.31
CA SER A 826 13.67 -21.06 30.93
C SER A 826 14.55 -20.53 29.80
N MET A 827 13.97 -19.91 28.76
CA MET A 827 14.76 -19.38 27.64
C MET A 827 15.70 -18.25 28.09
N PHE A 828 15.23 -17.34 28.95
CA PHE A 828 16.09 -16.25 29.45
C PHE A 828 17.16 -16.75 30.43
N ALA A 829 16.86 -17.79 31.21
CA ALA A 829 17.83 -18.47 32.06
C ALA A 829 18.90 -19.21 31.23
N ASP A 830 18.51 -19.92 30.17
CA ASP A 830 19.39 -20.61 29.23
C ASP A 830 20.35 -19.62 28.53
N LEU A 831 19.89 -18.40 28.24
CA LEU A 831 20.70 -17.30 27.73
C LEU A 831 21.64 -16.67 28.79
N GLY A 832 21.58 -17.11 30.04
CA GLY A 832 22.41 -16.63 31.15
C GLY A 832 22.12 -15.20 31.59
N LEU A 833 20.89 -14.71 31.37
CA LEU A 833 20.49 -13.37 31.77
C LEU A 833 20.09 -13.33 33.25
N HIS A 834 20.42 -12.23 33.94
CA HIS A 834 19.85 -11.93 35.24
C HIS A 834 18.56 -11.14 35.08
N PHE A 835 17.46 -11.63 35.64
CA PHE A 835 16.14 -11.00 35.49
C PHE A 835 15.24 -11.19 36.71
N ARG A 836 14.17 -10.39 36.77
CA ARG A 836 13.09 -10.48 37.75
C ARG A 836 11.74 -10.65 37.04
N VAL A 837 10.84 -11.40 37.65
CA VAL A 837 9.49 -11.67 37.16
C VAL A 837 8.51 -10.91 38.05
N LEU A 838 7.69 -10.07 37.44
CA LEU A 838 6.83 -9.10 38.11
C LEU A 838 5.37 -9.34 37.73
N GLU A 839 4.52 -9.55 38.71
CA GLU A 839 3.07 -9.45 38.53
C GLU A 839 2.68 -7.97 38.47
N MET A 840 2.12 -7.56 37.34
CA MET A 840 1.81 -6.16 37.08
C MET A 840 0.52 -5.73 37.79
N PRO A 841 0.47 -4.50 38.34
CA PRO A 841 -0.69 -4.01 39.05
C PRO A 841 -1.83 -3.64 38.10
N THR A 842 -3.02 -3.40 38.65
CA THR A 842 -4.24 -3.12 37.89
C THR A 842 -4.12 -1.95 36.90
N SER A 843 -3.37 -0.90 37.23
CA SER A 843 -3.16 0.25 36.32
C SER A 843 -2.35 -0.11 35.05
N GLU A 844 -1.59 -1.20 35.07
CA GLU A 844 -0.65 -1.60 34.01
C GLU A 844 -1.16 -2.74 33.11
N LEU A 845 -2.41 -3.18 33.31
CA LEU A 845 -3.01 -4.27 32.53
C LEU A 845 -3.46 -3.84 31.12
N GLY A 846 -3.68 -2.55 30.89
CA GLY A 846 -4.37 -2.07 29.68
C GLY A 846 -5.83 -2.56 29.63
N ASN A 847 -6.45 -2.55 28.44
CA ASN A 847 -7.87 -2.93 28.30
C ASN A 847 -8.09 -4.42 28.09
N SER A 848 -7.20 -5.12 27.38
CA SER A 848 -7.41 -6.53 26.99
C SER A 848 -7.04 -7.54 28.09
N ALA A 849 -5.98 -7.28 28.85
CA ALA A 849 -5.41 -8.27 29.75
C ALA A 849 -6.30 -8.52 30.98
N HIS A 850 -6.52 -9.80 31.29
CA HIS A 850 -7.12 -10.26 32.55
C HIS A 850 -6.10 -10.31 33.69
N ARG A 851 -4.88 -10.74 33.35
CA ARG A 851 -3.70 -10.87 34.20
C ARG A 851 -2.46 -10.57 33.33
N LYS A 852 -1.41 -9.98 33.90
CA LYS A 852 -0.18 -9.64 33.17
C LYS A 852 1.04 -9.85 34.07
N VAL A 853 2.05 -10.54 33.53
CA VAL A 853 3.32 -10.79 34.20
C VAL A 853 4.45 -10.38 33.25
N ASP A 854 5.24 -9.42 33.70
CA ASP A 854 6.38 -8.89 32.94
C ASP A 854 7.68 -9.48 33.51
N ILE A 855 8.66 -9.68 32.63
CA ILE A 855 10.01 -10.12 32.96
C ILE A 855 10.97 -9.01 32.57
N GLU A 856 11.70 -8.51 33.56
CA GLU A 856 12.68 -7.46 33.35
C GLU A 856 14.09 -8.00 33.55
N ALA A 857 14.95 -7.86 32.53
CA ALA A 857 16.35 -8.22 32.63
C ALA A 857 17.21 -7.04 33.07
N TRP A 858 18.28 -7.36 33.78
CA TRP A 858 19.29 -6.41 34.20
C TRP A 858 20.14 -5.99 32.99
N MET A 859 20.21 -4.69 32.75
CA MET A 859 21.03 -4.06 31.71
C MET A 859 22.18 -3.30 32.39
N PRO A 860 23.36 -3.93 32.55
CA PRO A 860 24.41 -3.40 33.43
C PRO A 860 25.05 -2.10 32.94
N GLY A 861 25.02 -1.81 31.64
CA GLY A 861 25.58 -0.57 31.09
C GLY A 861 24.75 0.67 31.46
N GLU A 862 23.44 0.50 31.58
CA GLU A 862 22.48 1.54 31.97
C GLU A 862 22.14 1.52 33.47
N ASN A 863 22.62 0.50 34.20
CA ASN A 863 22.31 0.26 35.61
C ASN A 863 20.80 0.22 35.91
N MET A 864 20.03 -0.42 35.03
CA MET A 864 18.57 -0.52 35.14
C MET A 864 18.05 -1.92 34.85
N TYR A 865 16.83 -2.20 35.30
CA TYR A 865 16.03 -3.31 34.79
C TYR A 865 15.22 -2.85 33.59
N GLY A 866 15.15 -3.68 32.56
CA GLY A 866 14.42 -3.41 31.34
C GLY A 866 13.51 -4.57 30.95
N GLU A 867 12.26 -4.25 30.62
CA GLU A 867 11.22 -5.22 30.23
C GLU A 867 11.62 -5.96 28.95
N LEU A 868 11.74 -7.29 29.02
CA LEU A 868 12.06 -8.13 27.86
C LEU A 868 10.84 -8.64 27.10
N ASN A 869 9.69 -8.78 27.77
CA ASN A 869 8.52 -9.46 27.21
C ASN A 869 7.26 -8.59 27.15
N GLY A 870 6.42 -8.93 26.16
CA GLY A 870 4.99 -9.14 26.37
C GLY A 870 4.57 -10.60 26.10
N THR A 871 5.36 -11.39 25.34
CA THR A 871 4.95 -12.72 24.86
C THR A 871 6.07 -13.73 24.52
N ALA A 872 7.19 -13.44 23.81
CA ALA A 872 8.32 -14.41 23.73
C ALA A 872 9.74 -13.81 23.62
N CYS A 873 10.12 -13.22 22.47
CA CYS A 873 11.49 -12.70 22.24
C CYS A 873 11.45 -11.37 21.50
N ALA A 874 11.59 -10.24 22.21
CA ALA A 874 11.75 -8.92 21.61
C ALA A 874 13.23 -8.66 21.30
N VAL A 875 13.62 -8.87 20.04
CA VAL A 875 15.04 -8.98 19.63
C VAL A 875 15.90 -7.80 20.09
N PRO A 876 15.54 -6.52 19.90
CA PRO A 876 16.45 -5.42 20.26
C PRO A 876 16.76 -5.31 21.74
N ARG A 877 15.76 -5.55 22.61
CA ARG A 877 15.96 -5.50 24.06
C ARG A 877 16.76 -6.69 24.55
N MET A 878 16.55 -7.86 23.95
CA MET A 878 17.35 -9.05 24.24
C MET A 878 18.79 -8.89 23.74
N MET A 879 18.99 -8.34 22.55
CA MET A 879 20.31 -7.96 22.04
C MET A 879 21.00 -6.98 22.98
N LYS A 880 20.31 -5.92 23.43
CA LYS A 880 20.86 -4.99 24.43
C LYS A 880 21.28 -5.71 25.72
N ALA A 881 20.41 -6.56 26.28
CA ALA A 881 20.72 -7.32 27.49
C ALA A 881 21.92 -8.26 27.30
N LEU A 882 22.00 -8.97 26.17
CA LEU A 882 23.11 -9.86 25.84
C LEU A 882 24.43 -9.11 25.65
N LEU A 883 24.44 -8.03 24.84
CA LEU A 883 25.64 -7.23 24.60
C LEU A 883 26.20 -6.67 25.91
N GLU A 884 25.35 -6.10 26.76
CA GLU A 884 25.80 -5.53 28.03
C GLU A 884 26.19 -6.60 29.05
N THR A 885 25.51 -7.74 29.08
CA THR A 885 25.79 -8.86 30.00
C THR A 885 27.02 -9.65 29.61
N TYR A 886 27.39 -9.72 28.33
CA TYR A 886 28.52 -10.53 27.86
C TYR A 886 29.72 -9.74 27.33
N GLN A 887 29.73 -8.41 27.50
CA GLN A 887 30.88 -7.57 27.16
C GLN A 887 32.18 -7.96 27.87
N ASN A 888 33.33 -7.81 27.23
CA ASN A 888 34.65 -8.04 27.81
C ASN A 888 35.37 -6.71 28.02
N GLN A 889 36.44 -6.69 28.82
CA GLN A 889 37.22 -5.48 29.09
C GLN A 889 37.80 -4.86 27.81
N ASP A 890 38.13 -5.70 26.82
CA ASP A 890 38.66 -5.32 25.51
C ASP A 890 37.61 -4.77 24.53
N GLY A 891 36.32 -4.73 24.92
CA GLY A 891 35.22 -4.26 24.08
C GLY A 891 34.53 -5.32 23.23
N THR A 892 35.06 -6.55 23.19
CA THR A 892 34.40 -7.68 22.50
C THR A 892 33.23 -8.25 23.30
N ILE A 893 32.31 -8.98 22.67
CA ILE A 893 31.19 -9.66 23.31
C ILE A 893 31.37 -11.17 23.21
N THR A 894 31.29 -11.88 24.33
CA THR A 894 31.30 -13.34 24.32
C THR A 894 29.91 -13.88 23.98
N ILE A 895 29.78 -14.72 22.97
CA ILE A 895 28.49 -15.31 22.61
C ILE A 895 28.05 -16.31 23.70
N PRO A 896 26.79 -16.26 24.16
CA PRO A 896 26.20 -17.25 25.08
C PRO A 896 26.34 -18.68 24.54
N GLU A 897 26.64 -19.63 25.41
CA GLU A 897 26.93 -21.02 24.99
C GLU A 897 25.80 -21.66 24.18
N VAL A 898 24.55 -21.38 24.57
CA VAL A 898 23.35 -21.92 23.91
C VAL A 898 23.14 -21.40 22.48
N LEU A 899 23.76 -20.28 22.10
CA LEU A 899 23.67 -19.72 20.74
C LEU A 899 24.82 -20.19 19.83
N ARG A 900 25.90 -20.72 20.40
CA ARG A 900 27.09 -21.14 19.64
C ARG A 900 26.85 -22.30 18.65
N PRO A 901 25.99 -23.30 18.93
CA PRO A 901 25.70 -24.36 17.96
C PRO A 901 24.94 -23.87 16.72
N ILE A 902 24.18 -22.79 16.88
CA ILE A 902 23.38 -22.18 15.81
C ILE A 902 24.26 -21.29 14.92
N LEU A 903 25.31 -20.69 15.50
CA LEU A 903 26.27 -19.85 14.79
C LEU A 903 27.45 -20.68 14.28
N THR A 904 27.60 -20.83 12.97
CA THR A 904 28.77 -21.55 12.44
C THR A 904 30.02 -20.68 12.45
N LYS A 905 31.18 -21.28 12.76
CA LYS A 905 32.49 -20.60 12.73
C LYS A 905 32.76 -19.91 11.37
N ASN A 906 32.34 -20.54 10.28
CA ASN A 906 32.52 -20.04 8.92
C ASN A 906 31.66 -18.78 8.63
N GLU A 907 30.48 -18.63 9.23
CA GLU A 907 29.64 -17.44 9.07
C GLU A 907 30.21 -16.24 9.84
N LEU A 908 30.76 -16.49 11.04
CA LEU A 908 31.43 -15.46 11.83
C LEU A 908 32.74 -15.00 11.18
N GLU A 909 33.55 -15.90 10.62
CA GLU A 909 34.83 -15.58 9.98
C GLU A 909 34.68 -15.02 8.54
N ARG A 910 33.64 -15.41 7.78
CA ARG A 910 33.35 -14.82 6.44
C ARG A 910 32.87 -13.37 6.49
N SER A 911 32.47 -12.89 7.67
CA SER A 911 32.03 -11.51 7.89
C SER A 911 33.18 -10.49 8.01
N HIS A 912 34.42 -10.91 7.72
CA HIS A 912 35.62 -10.09 7.60
C HIS A 912 35.98 -9.58 6.18
N PRO A 913 35.07 -9.14 5.27
CA PRO A 913 35.46 -8.05 4.40
C PRO A 913 35.46 -6.80 5.29
N GLU A 914 36.64 -6.26 5.60
CA GLU A 914 36.77 -4.99 6.33
C GLU A 914 35.99 -3.89 5.61
N ILE A 915 34.73 -3.65 6.01
CA ILE A 915 34.03 -2.43 5.63
C ILE A 915 34.60 -1.32 6.53
N HIS A 916 35.79 -0.83 6.17
CA HIS A 916 36.39 0.34 6.78
C HIS A 916 35.58 1.59 6.43
N PHE A 917 34.51 1.87 7.17
CA PHE A 917 33.97 3.22 7.22
C PHE A 917 34.94 4.09 8.01
N LYS A 918 35.94 4.69 7.34
CA LYS A 918 36.68 5.83 7.89
C LYS A 918 35.69 6.99 8.07
N LEU A 919 35.06 7.07 9.23
CA LEU A 919 34.33 8.26 9.67
C LEU A 919 35.36 9.36 9.96
N THR A 920 35.68 10.18 8.96
CA THR A 920 36.28 11.50 9.23
C THR A 920 35.20 12.43 9.79
N SER A 921 35.56 13.09 10.88
CA SER A 921 34.76 13.97 11.77
C SER A 921 33.70 14.84 11.11
#